data_AF-A0AAP0KH82-F1
#
_entry.id   AF-A0AAP0KH82-F1
#
_cell.length_a   1.000
_cell.length_b   1.000
_cell.length_c   1.000
_cell.angle_alpha   90.00
_cell.angle_beta   90.00
_cell.angle_gamma   90.00
#
_symmetry.space_group_name_H-M   'P 1'
#
loop_
_entity.id
_entity.type
_entity.pdbx_description
1 polymer ?
#
loop_
_entity_poly.entity_id
_entity_poly.type
_entity_poly.pdbx_seq_one_letter_code
_entity_poly.pdbx_strand_id
1 'polypeptide(L)'
;MSTQKKRNFQIEAFKHRVVVDPKYAEKTWNILEHAIHEIYNHNASGLSFEELYRNAYNMVLHKFGEKLYSGLVTTMTMHLREISKSIEDAQGGSFLEELNRKWADHNKALQMIRDILMYMDRTFIPSTHKTPVHALGLNLWRDNIIHSSNIQTRLLNTLLDLVQEERTGEIIDRWLVRNVIMMLMDLGSAVYQEDFEKHFLNVSANFYSVESQQFIECCDCGDYLKKAERRLNEEMERVSQYLDPSSEAKITNVVEKEMIANHMHRLVHMENSGLVNMLVDDKYEDLGRMYSLFRRVPDGLSLIRDVMTSHIRDTGRQLVTDPEKSRNPVDFVQRLLDEKDKNDKIISMAFNNDKTFQNALNSSFEYFINLNPRSPEFISLFVDEKLRKGLKGYSEEDVEVVLDKVMMLFRYLQEKDVFEKYYKQHLAKRLLSGKTVSDDAERSLIVKLKTECGYQFTSKLEGMFTDMKTSQDTMHGFHASQATNLGDGPTLVVQVLTTGSWPTQPSPTCNLPTEILGVCEKFRMYYLGTHTGRRLSWQTNMGTADLKATFGKGQKHELNVSTYQMCILMLFNNADRLSYKEIEQATEIPASDLKRSLQSLALIKGKNVLRKEPMSKDIGEDDAFFFNDKFTSKFIKLKINTVNAQKESEPEKQETRQRVEEDRKPQVEAAIVRIMKSRRVLDHNNIVAEVTKQLQSRFLPNPVVIKKRIESLIEREFLERDKVDRKLYRYLA
;
A
#
# COMPACT_ATOMS: atom_id res chain seq x y z
N MET A 1 28.95 -56.95 85.96
CA MET A 1 27.57 -57.48 85.77
C MET A 1 26.73 -56.89 86.89
N SER A 2 25.57 -56.24 86.72
CA SER A 2 24.51 -56.35 85.73
C SER A 2 23.71 -55.03 85.69
N THR A 3 23.40 -54.55 84.49
CA THR A 3 22.52 -53.40 84.17
C THR A 3 21.07 -53.89 84.03
N GLN A 4 20.14 -53.36 84.84
CA GLN A 4 18.72 -53.66 84.72
C GLN A 4 18.09 -52.90 83.53
N LYS A 5 17.64 -53.67 82.53
CA LYS A 5 16.94 -53.24 81.31
C LYS A 5 15.50 -52.81 81.59
N LYS A 6 15.06 -51.73 80.91
CA LYS A 6 13.65 -51.33 80.70
C LYS A 6 12.86 -52.50 80.11
N ARG A 7 11.68 -52.79 80.69
CA ARG A 7 10.72 -53.78 80.19
C ARG A 7 9.90 -53.19 79.04
N ASN A 8 9.97 -53.82 77.86
CA ASN A 8 9.00 -53.61 76.78
C ASN A 8 7.76 -54.46 77.08
N PHE A 9 6.57 -53.87 76.99
CA PHE A 9 5.31 -54.62 77.01
C PHE A 9 5.04 -55.19 75.63
N GLN A 10 4.73 -56.48 75.57
CA GLN A 10 4.34 -57.21 74.36
C GLN A 10 2.86 -57.55 74.51
N ILE A 11 2.00 -56.97 73.67
CA ILE A 11 0.58 -57.31 73.63
C ILE A 11 0.44 -58.62 72.86
N GLU A 12 0.07 -59.71 73.54
CA GLU A 12 -0.26 -60.97 72.89
C GLU A 12 -1.62 -60.87 72.20
N ALA A 13 -1.68 -61.24 70.92
CA ALA A 13 -2.92 -61.23 70.15
C ALA A 13 -3.89 -62.28 70.70
N PHE A 14 -5.09 -61.85 71.11
CA PHE A 14 -6.20 -62.75 71.44
C PHE A 14 -6.63 -63.49 70.16
N LYS A 15 -6.19 -64.74 69.98
CA LYS A 15 -6.47 -65.57 68.80
C LYS A 15 -7.88 -66.18 68.86
N HIS A 16 -8.91 -65.34 68.87
CA HIS A 16 -10.23 -65.80 68.43
C HIS A 16 -10.31 -65.61 66.91
N ARG A 17 -10.24 -66.71 66.16
CA ARG A 17 -10.47 -66.69 64.71
C ARG A 17 -11.97 -66.41 64.52
N VAL A 18 -12.34 -65.16 64.24
CA VAL A 18 -13.69 -64.86 63.74
C VAL A 18 -13.80 -65.52 62.37
N VAL A 19 -14.41 -66.71 62.33
CA VAL A 19 -14.77 -67.37 61.08
C VAL A 19 -15.94 -66.56 60.52
N VAL A 20 -15.66 -65.67 59.57
CA VAL A 20 -16.70 -64.98 58.81
C VAL A 20 -17.57 -66.05 58.13
N ASP A 21 -18.88 -66.04 58.37
CA ASP A 21 -19.83 -66.96 57.74
C ASP A 21 -19.59 -66.99 56.21
N PRO A 22 -19.39 -68.16 55.58
CA PRO A 22 -19.24 -68.27 54.13
C PRO A 22 -20.37 -67.59 53.34
N LYS A 23 -21.58 -67.48 53.94
CA LYS A 23 -22.76 -66.81 53.37
C LYS A 23 -22.87 -65.33 53.71
N TYR A 24 -21.98 -64.77 54.54
CA TYR A 24 -21.98 -63.36 54.91
C TYR A 24 -21.89 -62.45 53.67
N ALA A 25 -20.92 -62.74 52.79
CA ALA A 25 -20.70 -61.95 51.57
C ALA A 25 -21.90 -61.97 50.62
N GLU A 26 -22.67 -63.06 50.55
CA GLU A 26 -23.89 -63.14 49.74
C GLU A 26 -25.04 -62.36 50.34
N LYS A 27 -25.27 -62.51 51.65
CA LYS A 27 -26.34 -61.77 52.34
C LYS A 27 -26.10 -60.25 52.27
N THR A 28 -24.86 -59.81 52.52
CA THR A 28 -24.50 -58.39 52.47
C THR A 28 -24.56 -57.84 51.04
N TRP A 29 -24.14 -58.63 50.04
CA TRP A 29 -24.30 -58.24 48.64
C TRP A 29 -25.76 -58.08 48.25
N ASN A 30 -26.64 -59.02 48.60
CA ASN A 30 -28.07 -58.93 48.26
C ASN A 30 -28.73 -57.67 48.85
N ILE A 31 -28.29 -57.21 50.03
CA ILE A 31 -28.76 -55.94 50.62
C ILE A 31 -28.29 -54.75 49.77
N LEU A 32 -27.03 -54.74 49.33
CA LEU A 32 -26.48 -53.68 48.48
C LEU A 32 -27.11 -53.68 47.08
N GLU A 33 -27.31 -54.86 46.49
CA GLU A 33 -27.98 -55.04 45.20
C GLU A 33 -29.44 -54.54 45.27
N HIS A 34 -30.19 -54.89 46.31
CA HIS A 34 -31.54 -54.37 46.53
C HIS A 34 -31.53 -52.84 46.68
N ALA A 35 -30.57 -52.27 47.41
CA ALA A 35 -30.45 -50.82 47.52
C ALA A 35 -30.15 -50.14 46.18
N ILE A 36 -29.30 -50.74 45.33
CA ILE A 36 -29.04 -50.24 43.97
C ILE A 36 -30.33 -50.27 43.14
N HIS A 37 -31.13 -51.34 43.22
CA HIS A 37 -32.44 -51.42 42.58
C HIS A 37 -33.40 -50.31 43.04
N GLU A 38 -33.51 -50.07 44.36
CA GLU A 38 -34.36 -49.02 44.90
C GLU A 38 -33.89 -47.61 44.49
N ILE A 39 -32.57 -47.39 44.34
CA ILE A 39 -32.02 -46.13 43.83
C ILE A 39 -32.43 -45.89 42.38
N TYR A 40 -32.30 -46.90 41.50
CA TYR A 40 -32.73 -46.80 40.11
C TYR A 40 -34.25 -46.68 39.95
N ASN A 41 -35.03 -47.22 40.90
CA ASN A 41 -36.48 -47.08 40.95
C ASN A 41 -36.97 -45.76 41.60
N HIS A 42 -36.06 -44.83 41.90
CA HIS A 42 -36.36 -43.54 42.56
C HIS A 42 -36.92 -43.64 43.99
N ASN A 43 -36.71 -44.76 44.69
CA ASN A 43 -37.21 -45.04 46.04
C ASN A 43 -36.14 -44.88 47.14
N ALA A 44 -35.12 -44.06 46.90
CA ALA A 44 -33.97 -43.96 47.80
C ALA A 44 -34.24 -43.36 49.19
N SER A 45 -35.40 -42.72 49.42
CA SER A 45 -35.76 -42.11 50.70
C SER A 45 -35.93 -43.12 51.85
N GLY A 46 -36.17 -44.39 51.53
CA GLY A 46 -36.29 -45.47 52.51
C GLY A 46 -34.97 -46.13 52.92
N LEU A 47 -33.84 -45.73 52.31
CA LEU A 47 -32.55 -46.37 52.48
C LEU A 47 -31.69 -45.67 53.56
N SER A 48 -31.05 -46.46 54.43
CA SER A 48 -30.03 -45.96 55.36
C SER A 48 -28.65 -45.94 54.70
N PHE A 49 -28.19 -44.78 54.23
CA PHE A 49 -26.90 -44.62 53.57
C PHE A 49 -25.70 -44.98 54.48
N GLU A 50 -25.81 -44.76 55.79
CA GLU A 50 -24.77 -45.16 56.75
C GLU A 50 -24.66 -46.68 56.85
N GLU A 51 -25.80 -47.37 56.91
CA GLU A 51 -25.82 -48.83 57.00
C GLU A 51 -25.30 -49.47 55.72
N LEU A 52 -25.72 -48.95 54.56
CA LEU A 52 -25.24 -49.42 53.26
C LEU A 52 -23.74 -49.16 53.08
N TYR A 53 -23.25 -47.98 53.48
CA TYR A 53 -21.81 -47.70 53.49
C TYR A 53 -21.04 -48.65 54.40
N ARG A 54 -21.55 -48.93 55.61
CA ARG A 54 -20.94 -49.87 56.56
C ARG A 54 -20.90 -51.30 56.02
N ASN A 55 -21.96 -51.71 55.32
CA ASN A 55 -22.04 -53.00 54.64
C ASN A 55 -20.98 -53.11 53.52
N ALA A 56 -20.87 -52.10 52.66
CA ALA A 56 -19.83 -52.04 51.63
C ALA A 56 -18.41 -51.99 52.23
N TYR A 57 -18.20 -51.21 53.28
CA TYR A 57 -16.95 -51.14 54.04
C TYR A 57 -16.52 -52.52 54.56
N ASN A 58 -17.43 -53.23 55.22
CA ASN A 58 -17.14 -54.55 55.79
C ASN A 58 -16.84 -55.59 54.70
N MET A 59 -17.52 -55.53 53.55
CA MET A 59 -17.21 -56.42 52.41
C MET A 59 -15.78 -56.23 51.90
N VAL A 60 -15.33 -54.97 51.75
CA VAL A 60 -13.95 -54.67 51.31
C VAL A 60 -12.95 -55.08 52.40
N LEU A 61 -13.22 -54.75 53.67
CA LEU A 61 -12.36 -55.10 54.82
C LEU A 61 -12.13 -56.62 54.94
N HIS A 62 -13.17 -57.42 54.68
CA HIS A 62 -13.12 -58.88 54.73
C HIS A 62 -12.65 -59.54 53.43
N LYS A 63 -11.98 -58.79 52.53
CA LYS A 63 -11.42 -59.28 51.26
C LYS A 63 -12.44 -59.75 50.21
N PHE A 64 -13.69 -59.31 50.29
CA PHE A 64 -14.74 -59.58 49.29
C PHE A 64 -14.92 -58.43 48.27
N GLY A 65 -13.91 -57.57 48.11
CA GLY A 65 -13.97 -56.41 47.19
C GLY A 65 -14.14 -56.79 45.72
N GLU A 66 -13.62 -57.95 45.28
CA GLU A 66 -13.82 -58.44 43.91
C GLU A 66 -15.31 -58.69 43.65
N LYS A 67 -15.94 -59.51 44.51
CA LYS A 67 -17.36 -59.88 44.41
C LYS A 67 -18.27 -58.65 44.44
N LEU A 68 -17.94 -57.66 45.27
CA LEU A 68 -18.67 -56.40 45.33
C LEU A 68 -18.56 -55.61 44.02
N TYR A 69 -17.37 -55.58 43.39
CA TYR A 69 -17.16 -54.88 42.11
C TYR A 69 -17.83 -55.61 40.95
N SER A 70 -17.68 -56.94 40.84
CA SER A 70 -18.31 -57.74 39.78
C SER A 70 -19.83 -57.77 39.89
N GLY A 71 -20.34 -57.82 41.13
CA GLY A 71 -21.75 -57.62 41.43
C GLY A 71 -22.27 -56.27 40.94
N LEU A 72 -21.58 -55.18 41.31
CA LEU A 72 -21.94 -53.82 40.88
C LEU A 72 -22.03 -53.70 39.35
N VAL A 73 -21.01 -54.19 38.64
CA VAL A 73 -20.98 -54.20 37.17
C VAL A 73 -22.21 -54.93 36.62
N THR A 74 -22.54 -56.09 37.17
CA THR A 74 -23.66 -56.92 36.70
C THR A 74 -24.99 -56.21 36.93
N THR A 75 -25.26 -55.71 38.14
CA THR A 75 -26.52 -55.03 38.49
C THR A 75 -26.71 -53.75 37.69
N MET A 76 -25.66 -52.92 37.55
CA MET A 76 -25.73 -51.70 36.71
C MET A 76 -25.97 -52.03 35.24
N THR A 77 -25.31 -53.06 34.71
CA THR A 77 -25.49 -53.48 33.31
C THR A 77 -26.92 -53.95 33.05
N MET A 78 -27.54 -54.68 34.00
CA MET A 78 -28.94 -55.10 33.88
C MET A 78 -29.89 -53.90 33.78
N HIS A 79 -29.76 -52.93 34.68
CA HIS A 79 -30.57 -51.70 34.62
C HIS A 79 -30.33 -50.87 33.35
N LEU A 80 -29.08 -50.74 32.91
CA LEU A 80 -28.77 -50.00 31.68
C LEU A 80 -29.37 -50.66 30.44
N ARG A 81 -29.51 -51.99 30.42
CA ARG A 81 -30.22 -52.69 29.33
C ARG A 81 -31.72 -52.41 29.34
N GLU A 82 -32.35 -52.33 30.51
CA GLU A 82 -33.76 -51.93 30.64
C GLU A 82 -33.97 -50.47 30.19
N ILE A 83 -33.08 -49.58 30.60
CA ILE A 83 -33.06 -48.18 30.18
C ILE A 83 -32.87 -48.08 28.66
N SER A 84 -31.91 -48.84 28.10
CA SER A 84 -31.63 -48.88 26.66
C SER A 84 -32.89 -49.24 25.87
N LYS A 85 -33.62 -50.29 26.30
CA LYS A 85 -34.88 -50.69 25.68
C LYS A 85 -35.95 -49.58 25.73
N SER A 86 -36.08 -48.89 26.88
CA SER A 86 -37.00 -47.76 27.02
C SER A 86 -36.67 -46.60 26.08
N ILE A 87 -35.38 -46.34 25.82
CA ILE A 87 -34.92 -45.30 24.89
C ILE A 87 -35.17 -45.75 23.43
N GLU A 88 -34.96 -47.03 23.13
CA GLU A 88 -35.25 -47.60 21.80
C GLU A 88 -36.74 -47.51 21.45
N ASP A 89 -37.63 -47.74 22.42
CA ASP A 89 -39.09 -47.68 22.25
C ASP A 89 -39.62 -46.24 22.04
N ALA A 90 -38.86 -45.21 22.41
CA ALA A 90 -39.25 -43.81 22.21
C ALA A 90 -39.26 -43.45 20.71
N GLN A 91 -40.30 -42.78 20.21
CA GLN A 91 -40.48 -42.50 18.78
C GLN A 91 -40.33 -41.01 18.43
N GLY A 92 -39.76 -40.72 17.25
CA GLY A 92 -39.66 -39.36 16.72
C GLY A 92 -38.89 -38.40 17.65
N GLY A 93 -39.41 -37.18 17.83
CA GLY A 93 -38.78 -36.11 18.61
C GLY A 93 -38.65 -36.37 20.11
N SER A 94 -39.41 -37.32 20.70
CA SER A 94 -39.29 -37.65 22.13
C SER A 94 -38.06 -38.51 22.45
N PHE A 95 -37.35 -39.01 21.44
CA PHE A 95 -36.16 -39.84 21.63
C PHE A 95 -35.02 -39.11 22.37
N LEU A 96 -34.70 -37.87 21.97
CA LEU A 96 -33.64 -37.10 22.62
C LEU A 96 -34.05 -36.65 24.03
N GLU A 97 -35.33 -36.32 24.22
CA GLU A 97 -35.88 -35.97 25.54
C GLU A 97 -35.77 -37.15 26.50
N GLU A 98 -36.15 -38.34 26.05
CA GLU A 98 -36.07 -39.57 26.85
C GLU A 98 -34.62 -39.92 27.19
N LEU A 99 -33.72 -39.84 26.20
CA LEU A 99 -32.29 -40.06 26.40
C LEU A 99 -31.70 -39.10 27.43
N ASN A 100 -31.99 -37.79 27.29
CA ASN A 100 -31.51 -36.76 28.21
C ASN A 100 -32.07 -36.96 29.63
N ARG A 101 -33.35 -37.30 29.76
CA ARG A 101 -33.99 -37.60 31.05
C ARG A 101 -33.34 -38.81 31.72
N LYS A 102 -33.19 -39.92 31.00
CA LYS A 102 -32.57 -41.15 31.52
C LYS A 102 -31.10 -40.96 31.87
N TRP A 103 -30.38 -40.13 31.12
CA TRP A 103 -29.01 -39.74 31.46
C TRP A 103 -28.94 -38.98 32.78
N ALA A 104 -29.82 -37.99 32.98
CA ALA A 104 -29.88 -37.22 34.22
C ALA A 104 -30.24 -38.12 35.42
N ASP A 105 -31.16 -39.06 35.24
CA ASP A 105 -31.54 -40.02 36.27
C ASP A 105 -30.41 -41.00 36.60
N HIS A 106 -29.71 -41.51 35.59
CA HIS A 106 -28.53 -42.37 35.78
C HIS A 106 -27.42 -41.65 36.53
N ASN A 107 -27.13 -40.38 36.21
CA ASN A 107 -26.11 -39.61 36.92
C ASN A 107 -26.47 -39.36 38.40
N LYS A 108 -27.76 -39.10 38.71
CA LYS A 108 -28.22 -39.01 40.10
C LYS A 108 -28.04 -40.34 40.83
N ALA A 109 -28.44 -41.45 40.22
CA ALA A 109 -28.26 -42.78 40.77
C ALA A 109 -26.78 -43.11 41.00
N LEU A 110 -25.93 -42.82 40.02
CA LEU A 110 -24.49 -43.05 40.06
C LEU A 110 -23.80 -42.28 41.19
N GLN A 111 -24.23 -41.03 41.42
CA GLN A 111 -23.73 -40.23 42.53
C GLN A 111 -24.04 -40.89 43.89
N MET A 112 -25.26 -41.38 44.07
CA MET A 112 -25.70 -42.06 45.30
C MET A 112 -24.97 -43.39 45.50
N ILE A 113 -24.79 -44.17 44.44
CA ILE A 113 -24.05 -45.44 44.47
C ILE A 113 -22.57 -45.20 44.80
N ARG A 114 -21.95 -44.17 44.22
CA ARG A 114 -20.57 -43.77 44.54
C ARG A 114 -20.42 -43.41 46.02
N ASP A 115 -21.38 -42.70 46.58
CA ASP A 115 -21.33 -42.29 47.99
C ASP A 115 -21.46 -43.49 48.93
N ILE A 116 -22.30 -44.49 48.58
CA ILE A 116 -22.38 -45.79 49.30
C ILE A 116 -21.07 -46.56 49.19
N LEU A 117 -20.45 -46.58 48.01
CA LEU A 117 -19.25 -47.38 47.71
C LEU A 117 -17.93 -46.61 47.89
N MET A 118 -17.96 -45.46 48.57
CA MET A 118 -16.80 -44.56 48.70
C MET A 118 -15.55 -45.24 49.26
N TYR A 119 -15.72 -46.23 50.17
CA TYR A 119 -14.57 -46.97 50.71
C TYR A 119 -13.90 -47.88 49.67
N MET A 120 -14.68 -48.47 48.74
CA MET A 120 -14.15 -49.27 47.64
C MET A 120 -13.28 -48.41 46.72
N ASP A 121 -13.76 -47.21 46.35
CA ASP A 121 -13.01 -46.24 45.53
C ASP A 121 -11.67 -45.84 46.20
N ARG A 122 -11.65 -45.68 47.53
CA ARG A 122 -10.45 -45.24 48.26
C ARG A 122 -9.41 -46.32 48.52
N THR A 123 -9.81 -47.60 48.59
CA THR A 123 -8.93 -48.67 49.09
C THR A 123 -8.77 -49.84 48.13
N PHE A 124 -9.87 -50.38 47.62
CA PHE A 124 -9.85 -51.57 46.76
C PHE A 124 -9.44 -51.24 45.33
N ILE A 125 -9.92 -50.13 44.79
CA ILE A 125 -9.64 -49.75 43.40
C ILE A 125 -8.16 -49.38 43.17
N PRO A 126 -7.50 -48.59 44.04
CA PRO A 126 -6.07 -48.29 43.87
C PRO A 126 -5.17 -49.53 43.98
N SER A 127 -5.56 -50.51 44.80
CA SER A 127 -4.79 -51.75 44.99
C SER A 127 -4.99 -52.78 43.87
N THR A 128 -6.05 -52.65 43.06
CA THR A 128 -6.38 -53.59 41.98
C THR A 128 -6.32 -52.97 40.59
N HIS A 129 -6.02 -51.68 40.48
CA HIS A 129 -6.00 -50.90 39.23
C HIS A 129 -7.31 -51.00 38.42
N LYS A 130 -8.45 -51.18 39.10
CA LYS A 130 -9.78 -51.19 38.46
C LYS A 130 -10.28 -49.76 38.19
N THR A 131 -11.41 -49.63 37.49
CA THR A 131 -12.02 -48.32 37.18
C THR A 131 -12.83 -47.81 38.38
N PRO A 132 -12.69 -46.54 38.80
CA PRO A 132 -13.53 -45.94 39.84
C PRO A 132 -15.03 -46.06 39.56
N VAL A 133 -15.86 -46.15 40.60
CA VAL A 133 -17.31 -46.42 40.46
C VAL A 133 -18.01 -45.42 39.53
N HIS A 134 -17.70 -44.12 39.65
CA HIS A 134 -18.25 -43.10 38.76
C HIS A 134 -17.83 -43.33 37.29
N ALA A 135 -16.54 -43.50 37.04
CA ALA A 135 -16.03 -43.73 35.68
C ALA A 135 -16.52 -45.07 35.09
N LEU A 136 -16.74 -46.08 35.93
CA LEU A 136 -17.36 -47.34 35.53
C LEU A 136 -18.79 -47.11 35.06
N GLY A 137 -19.59 -46.33 35.80
CA GLY A 137 -20.96 -46.01 35.41
C GLY A 137 -21.06 -45.26 34.08
N LEU A 138 -20.11 -44.38 33.78
CA LEU A 138 -20.00 -43.69 32.49
C LEU A 138 -19.61 -44.66 31.36
N ASN A 139 -18.59 -45.50 31.59
CA ASN A 139 -18.18 -46.51 30.61
C ASN A 139 -19.31 -47.49 30.28
N LEU A 140 -20.06 -47.95 31.30
CA LEU A 140 -21.19 -48.85 31.09
C LEU A 140 -22.32 -48.16 30.32
N TRP A 141 -22.58 -46.87 30.56
CA TRP A 141 -23.54 -46.09 29.77
C TRP A 141 -23.11 -45.99 28.30
N ARG A 142 -21.84 -45.65 28.05
CA ARG A 142 -21.27 -45.62 26.69
C ARG A 142 -21.48 -46.96 25.99
N ASP A 143 -21.05 -48.05 26.60
CA ASP A 143 -20.99 -49.36 25.96
C ASP A 143 -22.38 -50.00 25.76
N ASN A 144 -23.35 -49.77 26.67
CA ASN A 144 -24.67 -50.40 26.60
C ASN A 144 -25.77 -49.53 25.97
N ILE A 145 -25.61 -48.20 25.96
CA ILE A 145 -26.62 -47.27 25.44
C ILE A 145 -26.11 -46.58 24.18
N ILE A 146 -25.04 -45.78 24.28
CA ILE A 146 -24.56 -44.99 23.13
C ILE A 146 -24.03 -45.88 22.01
N HIS A 147 -23.35 -46.98 22.35
CA HIS A 147 -22.85 -47.98 21.39
C HIS A 147 -23.83 -49.13 21.14
N SER A 148 -25.08 -49.01 21.58
CA SER A 148 -26.15 -49.91 21.12
C SER A 148 -26.39 -49.66 19.62
N SER A 149 -26.48 -50.74 18.83
CA SER A 149 -26.64 -50.66 17.37
C SER A 149 -27.86 -49.83 16.94
N ASN A 150 -28.93 -49.85 17.73
CA ASN A 150 -30.18 -49.16 17.43
C ASN A 150 -30.14 -47.67 17.81
N ILE A 151 -29.41 -47.33 18.88
CA ILE A 151 -29.34 -45.97 19.43
C ILE A 151 -28.23 -45.17 18.75
N GLN A 152 -27.05 -45.75 18.51
CA GLN A 152 -25.89 -45.04 17.99
C GLN A 152 -26.19 -44.32 16.67
N THR A 153 -26.66 -45.08 15.67
CA THR A 153 -26.97 -44.56 14.34
C THR A 153 -28.11 -43.55 14.39
N ARG A 154 -29.14 -43.82 15.20
CA ARG A 154 -30.31 -42.94 15.35
C ARG A 154 -29.94 -41.62 16.01
N LEU A 155 -29.13 -41.67 17.08
CA LEU A 155 -28.63 -40.50 17.79
C LEU A 155 -27.81 -39.61 16.86
N LEU A 156 -26.86 -40.21 16.14
CA LEU A 156 -26.05 -39.50 15.16
C LEU A 156 -26.92 -38.79 14.12
N ASN A 157 -27.81 -39.53 13.43
CA ASN A 157 -28.66 -38.95 12.39
C ASN A 157 -29.56 -37.83 12.94
N THR A 158 -30.19 -38.04 14.10
CA THR A 158 -31.06 -37.03 14.71
C THR A 158 -30.30 -35.73 15.03
N LEU A 159 -29.09 -35.84 15.58
CA LEU A 159 -28.27 -34.64 15.86
C LEU A 159 -27.84 -33.92 14.59
N LEU A 160 -27.50 -34.66 13.53
CA LEU A 160 -27.13 -34.09 12.23
C LEU A 160 -28.33 -33.43 11.54
N ASP A 161 -29.51 -34.04 11.61
CA ASP A 161 -30.75 -33.51 11.04
C ASP A 161 -31.15 -32.19 11.74
N LEU A 162 -31.04 -32.11 13.06
CA LEU A 162 -31.30 -30.86 13.80
C LEU A 162 -30.33 -29.72 13.40
N VAL A 163 -29.05 -30.04 13.18
CA VAL A 163 -28.09 -29.06 12.65
C VAL A 163 -28.51 -28.60 11.25
N GLN A 164 -28.95 -29.52 10.40
CA GLN A 164 -29.37 -29.22 9.03
C GLN A 164 -30.63 -28.34 9.01
N GLU A 165 -31.62 -28.67 9.83
CA GLU A 165 -32.85 -27.89 10.04
C GLU A 165 -32.52 -26.46 10.47
N GLU A 166 -31.62 -26.30 11.45
CA GLU A 166 -31.18 -24.97 11.90
C GLU A 166 -30.49 -24.17 10.78
N ARG A 167 -29.64 -24.80 9.95
CA ARG A 167 -28.99 -24.14 8.80
C ARG A 167 -29.99 -23.66 7.75
N THR A 168 -31.13 -24.33 7.63
CA THR A 168 -32.24 -23.93 6.74
C THR A 168 -33.19 -22.90 7.36
N GLY A 169 -32.99 -22.55 8.64
CA GLY A 169 -33.76 -21.51 9.34
C GLY A 169 -34.89 -22.04 10.23
N GLU A 170 -34.98 -23.36 10.43
CA GLU A 170 -35.93 -23.96 11.37
C GLU A 170 -35.49 -23.74 12.82
N ILE A 171 -36.46 -23.67 13.74
CA ILE A 171 -36.20 -23.47 15.16
C ILE A 171 -36.02 -24.82 15.84
N ILE A 172 -34.84 -25.05 16.42
CA ILE A 172 -34.51 -26.27 17.17
C ILE A 172 -34.40 -26.01 18.67
N ASP A 173 -34.58 -27.05 19.49
CA ASP A 173 -34.27 -27.00 20.92
C ASP A 173 -32.74 -27.10 21.14
N ARG A 174 -32.07 -25.94 21.10
CA ARG A 174 -30.62 -25.83 21.35
C ARG A 174 -30.20 -26.34 22.72
N TRP A 175 -31.08 -26.26 23.73
CA TRP A 175 -30.76 -26.71 25.09
C TRP A 175 -30.71 -28.24 25.18
N LEU A 176 -31.66 -28.91 24.53
CA LEU A 176 -31.67 -30.36 24.43
C LEU A 176 -30.44 -30.89 23.68
N VAL A 177 -30.11 -30.30 22.53
CA VAL A 177 -28.91 -30.65 21.76
C VAL A 177 -27.66 -30.45 22.62
N ARG A 178 -27.55 -29.31 23.31
CA ARG A 178 -26.42 -29.02 24.20
C ARG A 178 -26.25 -30.09 25.28
N ASN A 179 -27.33 -30.49 25.97
CA ASN A 179 -27.22 -31.49 27.03
C ASN A 179 -26.77 -32.85 26.49
N VAL A 180 -27.26 -33.24 25.32
CA VAL A 180 -26.88 -34.50 24.68
C VAL A 180 -25.42 -34.46 24.20
N ILE A 181 -24.97 -33.34 23.64
CA ILE A 181 -23.55 -33.15 23.29
C ILE A 181 -22.67 -33.15 24.55
N MET A 182 -23.09 -32.49 25.63
CA MET A 182 -22.41 -32.54 26.92
C MET A 182 -22.31 -33.96 27.49
N MET A 183 -23.38 -34.76 27.37
CA MET A 183 -23.31 -36.18 27.70
C MET A 183 -22.24 -36.91 26.88
N LEU A 184 -22.16 -36.71 25.55
CA LEU A 184 -21.12 -37.34 24.73
C LEU A 184 -19.71 -36.93 25.17
N MET A 185 -19.52 -35.68 25.60
CA MET A 185 -18.25 -35.20 26.13
C MET A 185 -17.93 -35.81 27.50
N ASP A 186 -18.91 -35.93 28.39
CA ASP A 186 -18.78 -36.53 29.73
C ASP A 186 -18.39 -38.02 29.65
N LEU A 187 -18.85 -38.72 28.61
CA LEU A 187 -18.48 -40.12 28.32
C LEU A 187 -17.05 -40.28 27.78
N GLY A 188 -16.41 -39.16 27.40
CA GLY A 188 -15.02 -39.08 26.97
C GLY A 188 -14.86 -38.35 25.64
N SER A 189 -13.74 -37.64 25.49
CA SER A 189 -13.44 -36.87 24.28
C SER A 189 -13.46 -37.71 22.99
N ALA A 190 -13.01 -38.96 23.06
CA ALA A 190 -13.03 -39.88 21.93
C ALA A 190 -14.46 -40.23 21.45
N VAL A 191 -15.43 -40.29 22.36
CA VAL A 191 -16.84 -40.57 22.04
C VAL A 191 -17.40 -39.42 21.22
N TYR A 192 -17.27 -38.19 21.71
CA TYR A 192 -17.69 -37.01 20.95
C TYR A 192 -16.99 -36.90 19.58
N GLN A 193 -15.67 -37.11 19.54
CA GLN A 193 -14.87 -36.92 18.32
C GLN A 193 -15.19 -37.95 17.23
N GLU A 194 -15.20 -39.25 17.58
CA GLU A 194 -15.40 -40.31 16.58
C GLU A 194 -16.88 -40.54 16.28
N ASP A 195 -17.75 -40.54 17.29
CA ASP A 195 -19.16 -40.90 17.11
C ASP A 195 -20.00 -39.74 16.56
N PHE A 196 -19.58 -38.48 16.75
CA PHE A 196 -20.31 -37.30 16.28
C PHE A 196 -19.48 -36.34 15.43
N GLU A 197 -18.43 -35.72 15.99
CA GLU A 197 -17.74 -34.57 15.40
C GLU A 197 -17.22 -34.87 13.98
N LYS A 198 -16.58 -36.02 13.79
CA LYS A 198 -16.07 -36.46 12.49
C LYS A 198 -17.17 -36.56 11.43
N HIS A 199 -18.33 -37.08 11.79
CA HIS A 199 -19.48 -37.21 10.91
C HIS A 199 -20.13 -35.85 10.64
N PHE A 200 -20.27 -35.02 11.67
CA PHE A 200 -20.71 -33.63 11.57
C PHE A 200 -19.85 -32.82 10.60
N LEU A 201 -18.52 -32.91 10.70
CA LEU A 201 -17.61 -32.22 9.79
C LEU A 201 -17.75 -32.70 8.34
N ASN A 202 -17.89 -34.02 8.12
CA ASN A 202 -18.06 -34.59 6.78
C ASN A 202 -19.39 -34.17 6.13
N VAL A 203 -20.51 -34.21 6.87
CA VAL A 203 -21.82 -33.76 6.37
C VAL A 203 -21.81 -32.26 6.12
N SER A 204 -21.16 -31.48 6.98
CA SER A 204 -21.00 -30.03 6.81
C SER A 204 -20.18 -29.69 5.56
N ALA A 205 -19.11 -30.44 5.28
CA ALA A 205 -18.32 -30.26 4.07
C ALA A 205 -19.18 -30.48 2.81
N ASN A 206 -19.98 -31.56 2.78
CA ASN A 206 -20.89 -31.81 1.66
C ASN A 206 -21.96 -30.72 1.52
N PHE A 207 -22.55 -30.28 2.62
CA PHE A 207 -23.53 -29.19 2.63
C PHE A 207 -22.97 -27.91 2.01
N TYR A 208 -21.80 -27.45 2.48
CA TYR A 208 -21.17 -26.23 1.97
C TYR A 208 -20.61 -26.39 0.55
N SER A 209 -20.21 -27.60 0.15
CA SER A 209 -19.79 -27.85 -1.23
C SER A 209 -20.95 -27.66 -2.22
N VAL A 210 -22.16 -28.12 -1.87
CA VAL A 210 -23.36 -27.92 -2.70
C VAL A 210 -23.85 -26.48 -2.65
N GLU A 211 -23.94 -25.88 -1.46
CA GLU A 211 -24.43 -24.50 -1.28
C GLU A 211 -23.51 -23.48 -1.97
N SER A 212 -22.19 -23.66 -1.87
CA SER A 212 -21.22 -22.79 -2.54
C SER A 212 -21.38 -22.82 -4.06
N GLN A 213 -21.58 -23.99 -4.67
CA GLN A 213 -21.82 -24.11 -6.12
C GLN A 213 -23.10 -23.39 -6.54
N GLN A 214 -24.19 -23.58 -5.80
CA GLN A 214 -25.46 -22.90 -6.07
C GLN A 214 -25.32 -21.38 -5.97
N PHE A 215 -24.60 -20.87 -4.97
CA PHE A 215 -24.37 -19.43 -4.83
C PHE A 215 -23.52 -18.86 -5.95
N ILE A 216 -22.51 -19.60 -6.42
CA ILE A 216 -21.70 -19.19 -7.57
C ILE A 216 -22.52 -19.04 -8.85
N GLU A 217 -23.55 -19.88 -9.05
CA GLU A 217 -24.40 -19.84 -10.25
C GLU A 217 -25.45 -18.72 -10.19
N CYS A 218 -25.94 -18.39 -9.00
CA CYS A 218 -27.12 -17.53 -8.83
C CYS A 218 -26.82 -16.13 -8.25
N CYS A 219 -25.63 -15.89 -7.70
CA CYS A 219 -25.29 -14.63 -7.02
C CYS A 219 -24.18 -13.88 -7.75
N ASP A 220 -24.14 -12.57 -7.56
CA ASP A 220 -22.93 -11.81 -7.85
C ASP A 220 -21.86 -12.05 -6.77
N CYS A 221 -20.62 -11.64 -7.03
CA CYS A 221 -19.53 -11.86 -6.09
C CYS A 221 -19.74 -11.16 -4.74
N GLY A 222 -20.31 -9.94 -4.71
CA GLY A 222 -20.54 -9.21 -3.47
C GLY A 222 -21.53 -9.92 -2.55
N ASP A 223 -22.65 -10.38 -3.11
CA ASP A 223 -23.68 -11.12 -2.39
C ASP A 223 -23.21 -12.52 -1.99
N TYR A 224 -22.39 -13.18 -2.82
CA TYR A 224 -21.72 -14.42 -2.44
C TYR A 224 -20.87 -14.22 -1.17
N LEU A 225 -20.01 -13.19 -1.16
CA LEU A 225 -19.13 -12.91 -0.02
C LEU A 225 -19.94 -12.63 1.25
N LYS A 226 -21.05 -11.88 1.16
CA LYS A 226 -21.96 -11.63 2.30
C LYS A 226 -22.53 -12.93 2.86
N LYS A 227 -22.99 -13.83 1.98
CA LYS A 227 -23.52 -15.13 2.40
C LYS A 227 -22.44 -16.02 3.03
N ALA A 228 -21.23 -16.05 2.46
CA ALA A 228 -20.10 -16.78 3.02
C ALA A 228 -19.69 -16.26 4.41
N GLU A 229 -19.60 -14.94 4.58
CA GLU A 229 -19.35 -14.29 5.88
C GLU A 229 -20.44 -14.66 6.90
N ARG A 230 -21.72 -14.61 6.49
CA ARG A 230 -22.84 -14.99 7.35
C ARG A 230 -22.74 -16.45 7.80
N ARG A 231 -22.48 -17.39 6.89
CA ARG A 231 -22.34 -18.82 7.21
C ARG A 231 -21.18 -19.09 8.17
N LEU A 232 -20.05 -18.40 8.02
CA LEU A 232 -18.94 -18.50 8.97
C LEU A 232 -19.37 -18.08 10.39
N ASN A 233 -20.06 -16.94 10.52
CA ASN A 233 -20.52 -16.45 11.81
C ASN A 233 -21.58 -17.37 12.43
N GLU A 234 -22.51 -17.90 11.63
CA GLU A 234 -23.52 -18.87 12.07
C GLU A 234 -22.87 -20.14 12.65
N GLU A 235 -21.80 -20.68 12.03
CA GLU A 235 -21.08 -21.86 12.56
C GLU A 235 -20.29 -21.55 13.84
N MET A 236 -19.66 -20.37 13.93
CA MET A 236 -18.98 -19.95 15.16
C MET A 236 -19.97 -19.80 16.31
N GLU A 237 -21.13 -19.17 16.05
CA GLU A 237 -22.19 -19.06 17.03
C GLU A 237 -22.71 -20.44 17.44
N ARG A 238 -22.95 -21.34 16.48
CA ARG A 238 -23.39 -22.71 16.75
C ARG A 238 -22.46 -23.44 17.71
N VAL A 239 -21.15 -23.32 17.50
CA VAL A 239 -20.18 -23.94 18.40
C VAL A 239 -20.30 -23.36 19.80
N SER A 240 -20.40 -22.03 19.93
CA SER A 240 -20.54 -21.37 21.21
C SER A 240 -21.83 -21.74 21.97
N GLN A 241 -22.89 -22.10 21.25
CA GLN A 241 -24.20 -22.41 21.82
C GLN A 241 -24.28 -23.84 22.35
N TYR A 242 -23.82 -24.84 21.57
CA TYR A 242 -24.06 -26.24 21.93
C TYR A 242 -23.00 -27.29 21.51
N LEU A 243 -21.90 -26.91 20.84
CA LEU A 243 -20.82 -27.85 20.51
C LEU A 243 -19.61 -27.70 21.43
N ASP A 244 -18.66 -28.63 21.33
CA ASP A 244 -17.39 -28.51 22.03
C ASP A 244 -16.51 -27.40 21.41
N PRO A 245 -15.84 -26.56 22.21
CA PRO A 245 -14.94 -25.53 21.70
C PRO A 245 -13.81 -26.04 20.79
N SER A 246 -13.38 -27.30 20.92
CA SER A 246 -12.36 -27.89 20.04
C SER A 246 -12.86 -28.09 18.59
N SER A 247 -14.17 -28.03 18.37
CA SER A 247 -14.78 -28.12 17.04
C SER A 247 -14.72 -26.82 16.25
N GLU A 248 -14.60 -25.65 16.92
CA GLU A 248 -14.66 -24.33 16.27
C GLU A 248 -13.65 -24.18 15.13
N ALA A 249 -12.38 -24.48 15.41
CA ALA A 249 -11.33 -24.41 14.40
C ALA A 249 -11.57 -25.41 13.25
N LYS A 250 -12.10 -26.60 13.54
CA LYS A 250 -12.32 -27.65 12.53
C LYS A 250 -13.48 -27.31 11.60
N ILE A 251 -14.61 -26.86 12.14
CA ILE A 251 -15.76 -26.45 11.31
C ILE A 251 -15.47 -25.17 10.54
N THR A 252 -14.77 -24.21 11.15
CA THR A 252 -14.33 -22.99 10.47
C THR A 252 -13.46 -23.32 9.25
N ASN A 253 -12.49 -24.23 9.41
CA ASN A 253 -11.66 -24.70 8.29
C ASN A 253 -12.49 -25.38 7.17
N VAL A 254 -13.56 -26.09 7.51
CA VAL A 254 -14.47 -26.69 6.51
C VAL A 254 -15.19 -25.60 5.71
N VAL A 255 -15.76 -24.60 6.38
CA VAL A 255 -16.43 -23.48 5.71
C VAL A 255 -15.44 -22.68 4.86
N GLU A 256 -14.27 -22.35 5.41
CA GLU A 256 -13.22 -21.61 4.70
C GLU A 256 -12.75 -22.37 3.45
N LYS A 257 -12.60 -23.70 3.53
CA LYS A 257 -12.23 -24.52 2.38
C LYS A 257 -13.32 -24.55 1.32
N GLU A 258 -14.54 -24.92 1.68
CA GLU A 258 -15.62 -25.19 0.73
C GLU A 258 -16.24 -23.90 0.16
N MET A 259 -16.34 -22.83 0.95
CA MET A 259 -16.93 -21.56 0.53
C MET A 259 -15.91 -20.53 0.01
N ILE A 260 -14.62 -20.66 0.34
CA ILE A 260 -13.62 -19.64 -0.05
C ILE A 260 -12.51 -20.27 -0.88
N ALA A 261 -11.73 -21.20 -0.32
CA ALA A 261 -10.51 -21.70 -0.96
C ALA A 261 -10.79 -22.36 -2.33
N ASN A 262 -11.83 -23.21 -2.40
CA ASN A 262 -12.18 -23.93 -3.63
C ASN A 262 -12.65 -22.99 -4.77
N HIS A 263 -13.18 -21.80 -4.43
CA HIS A 263 -13.79 -20.87 -5.39
C HIS A 263 -13.04 -19.56 -5.55
N MET A 264 -11.93 -19.34 -4.82
CA MET A 264 -11.25 -18.04 -4.74
C MET A 264 -10.89 -17.44 -6.12
N HIS A 265 -10.37 -18.27 -7.03
CA HIS A 265 -10.03 -17.83 -8.39
C HIS A 265 -11.28 -17.46 -9.19
N ARG A 266 -12.36 -18.24 -9.07
CA ARG A 266 -13.61 -17.99 -9.77
C ARG A 266 -14.30 -16.72 -9.27
N LEU A 267 -14.24 -16.46 -7.96
CA LEU A 267 -14.78 -15.23 -7.34
C LEU A 267 -14.01 -13.98 -7.78
N VAL A 268 -12.68 -14.03 -7.74
CA VAL A 268 -11.83 -12.89 -8.13
C VAL A 268 -12.01 -12.54 -9.61
N HIS A 269 -12.12 -13.55 -10.47
CA HIS A 269 -12.27 -13.40 -11.92
C HIS A 269 -13.73 -13.46 -12.40
N MET A 270 -14.71 -13.34 -11.49
CA MET A 270 -16.12 -13.43 -11.85
C MET A 270 -16.52 -12.31 -12.82
N GLU A 271 -17.20 -12.68 -13.90
CA GLU A 271 -17.63 -11.72 -14.92
C GLU A 271 -18.58 -10.68 -14.31
N ASN A 272 -18.35 -9.40 -14.61
CA ASN A 272 -19.16 -8.25 -14.22
C ASN A 272 -19.29 -7.97 -12.70
N SER A 273 -18.77 -8.83 -11.83
CA SER A 273 -18.88 -8.63 -10.37
C SER A 273 -17.62 -8.96 -9.58
N GLY A 274 -16.58 -9.54 -10.21
CA GLY A 274 -15.32 -9.89 -9.55
C GLY A 274 -14.49 -8.68 -9.10
N LEU A 275 -13.25 -8.95 -8.67
CA LEU A 275 -12.39 -7.96 -8.01
C LEU A 275 -12.19 -6.69 -8.85
N VAL A 276 -11.95 -6.83 -10.16
CA VAL A 276 -11.71 -5.69 -11.05
C VAL A 276 -12.93 -4.76 -11.11
N ASN A 277 -14.13 -5.31 -11.22
CA ASN A 277 -15.36 -4.52 -11.21
C ASN A 277 -15.55 -3.80 -9.87
N MET A 278 -15.28 -4.49 -8.75
CA MET A 278 -15.33 -3.86 -7.42
C MET A 278 -14.34 -2.69 -7.27
N LEU A 279 -13.14 -2.79 -7.86
CA LEU A 279 -12.13 -1.71 -7.89
C LEU A 279 -12.57 -0.54 -8.78
N VAL A 280 -13.19 -0.81 -9.92
CA VAL A 280 -13.67 0.21 -10.86
C VAL A 280 -14.84 0.98 -10.25
N ASP A 281 -15.82 0.28 -9.68
CA ASP A 281 -17.08 0.84 -9.15
C ASP A 281 -16.99 1.33 -7.70
N ASP A 282 -15.79 1.40 -7.11
CA ASP A 282 -15.55 1.90 -5.75
C ASP A 282 -16.36 1.16 -4.65
N LYS A 283 -16.54 -0.16 -4.78
CA LYS A 283 -17.29 -1.00 -3.83
C LYS A 283 -16.47 -1.32 -2.56
N TYR A 284 -16.17 -0.31 -1.73
CA TYR A 284 -15.27 -0.43 -0.58
C TYR A 284 -15.68 -1.51 0.43
N GLU A 285 -16.97 -1.66 0.73
CA GLU A 285 -17.46 -2.67 1.69
C GLU A 285 -17.23 -4.09 1.18
N ASP A 286 -17.54 -4.35 -0.09
CA ASP A 286 -17.36 -5.67 -0.69
C ASP A 286 -15.87 -6.00 -0.86
N LEU A 287 -15.03 -5.01 -1.18
CA LEU A 287 -13.56 -5.16 -1.18
C LEU A 287 -13.03 -5.49 0.22
N GLY A 288 -13.56 -4.85 1.26
CA GLY A 288 -13.17 -5.12 2.66
C GLY A 288 -13.57 -6.53 3.11
N ARG A 289 -14.75 -6.99 2.67
CA ARG A 289 -15.20 -8.36 2.91
C ARG A 289 -14.37 -9.39 2.16
N MET A 290 -14.08 -9.13 0.88
CA MET A 290 -13.19 -9.99 0.09
C MET A 290 -11.82 -10.11 0.75
N TYR A 291 -11.22 -9.00 1.18
CA TYR A 291 -9.94 -8.99 1.90
C TYR A 291 -9.98 -9.79 3.20
N SER A 292 -11.03 -9.60 4.02
CA SER A 292 -11.17 -10.28 5.31
C SER A 292 -11.37 -11.79 5.17
N LEU A 293 -12.16 -12.22 4.18
CA LEU A 293 -12.39 -13.63 3.88
C LEU A 293 -11.16 -14.29 3.27
N PHE A 294 -10.50 -13.64 2.31
CA PHE A 294 -9.35 -14.21 1.61
C PHE A 294 -8.08 -14.25 2.48
N ARG A 295 -8.01 -13.42 3.54
CA ARG A 295 -6.96 -13.50 4.56
C ARG A 295 -6.97 -14.83 5.33
N ARG A 296 -8.13 -15.51 5.39
CA ARG A 296 -8.29 -16.76 6.14
C ARG A 296 -7.74 -17.98 5.39
N VAL A 297 -7.61 -17.89 4.07
CA VAL A 297 -7.14 -19.00 3.24
C VAL A 297 -5.70 -18.80 2.74
N PRO A 298 -4.92 -19.87 2.57
CA PRO A 298 -3.61 -19.78 1.93
C PRO A 298 -3.72 -19.15 0.54
N ASP A 299 -2.74 -18.32 0.18
CA ASP A 299 -2.66 -17.64 -1.11
C ASP A 299 -3.83 -16.71 -1.50
N GLY A 300 -4.80 -16.47 -0.61
CA GLY A 300 -5.93 -15.60 -0.90
C GLY A 300 -5.50 -14.14 -1.09
N LEU A 301 -4.71 -13.59 -0.16
CA LEU A 301 -4.22 -12.21 -0.28
C LEU A 301 -3.21 -12.01 -1.42
N SER A 302 -2.39 -13.02 -1.74
CA SER A 302 -1.48 -12.94 -2.89
C SER A 302 -2.28 -12.85 -4.18
N LEU A 303 -3.33 -13.66 -4.36
CA LEU A 303 -4.20 -13.59 -5.52
C LEU A 303 -4.86 -12.21 -5.70
N ILE A 304 -5.45 -11.65 -4.64
CA ILE A 304 -6.07 -10.30 -4.71
C ILE A 304 -5.01 -9.26 -5.09
N ARG A 305 -3.85 -9.30 -4.46
CA ARG A 305 -2.76 -8.36 -4.73
C ARG A 305 -2.28 -8.46 -6.17
N ASP A 306 -2.10 -9.67 -6.70
CA ASP A 306 -1.57 -9.88 -8.04
C ASP A 306 -2.56 -9.40 -9.11
N VAL A 307 -3.86 -9.65 -8.92
CA VAL A 307 -4.92 -9.15 -9.82
C VAL A 307 -5.08 -7.63 -9.74
N MET A 308 -5.06 -7.05 -8.53
CA MET A 308 -5.04 -5.59 -8.35
C MET A 308 -3.82 -4.96 -9.02
N THR A 309 -2.63 -5.57 -8.86
CA THR A 309 -1.38 -5.11 -9.49
C THR A 309 -1.49 -5.13 -11.00
N SER A 310 -2.02 -6.21 -11.58
CA SER A 310 -2.25 -6.30 -13.02
C SER A 310 -3.20 -5.20 -13.50
N HIS A 311 -4.34 -5.03 -12.82
CA HIS A 311 -5.33 -4.01 -13.17
C HIS A 311 -4.73 -2.60 -13.12
N ILE A 312 -4.04 -2.24 -12.04
CA ILE A 312 -3.41 -0.92 -11.91
C ILE A 312 -2.35 -0.69 -12.99
N ARG A 313 -1.55 -1.71 -13.32
CA ARG A 313 -0.55 -1.61 -14.39
C ARG A 313 -1.20 -1.41 -15.76
N ASP A 314 -2.30 -2.08 -16.04
CA ASP A 314 -3.00 -1.95 -17.31
C ASP A 314 -3.72 -0.60 -17.44
N THR A 315 -4.44 -0.17 -16.39
CA THR A 315 -5.06 1.15 -16.31
C THR A 315 -4.02 2.26 -16.42
N GLY A 316 -2.93 2.15 -15.67
CA GLY A 316 -1.81 3.10 -15.72
C GLY A 316 -1.12 3.14 -17.08
N ARG A 317 -0.89 1.99 -17.72
CA ARG A 317 -0.35 1.91 -19.09
C ARG A 317 -1.24 2.67 -20.06
N GLN A 318 -2.54 2.40 -20.06
CA GLN A 318 -3.50 3.09 -20.93
C GLN A 318 -3.50 4.59 -20.69
N LEU A 319 -3.38 5.03 -19.43
CA LEU A 319 -3.31 6.46 -19.09
C LEU A 319 -2.06 7.11 -19.67
N VAL A 320 -0.90 6.45 -19.61
CA VAL A 320 0.37 7.06 -20.03
C VAL A 320 0.69 6.92 -21.52
N THR A 321 0.15 5.91 -22.22
CA THR A 321 0.43 5.64 -23.64
C THR A 321 -0.59 6.25 -24.59
N ASP A 322 -1.78 6.61 -24.11
CA ASP A 322 -2.83 7.19 -24.95
C ASP A 322 -2.43 8.59 -25.45
N PRO A 323 -2.34 8.81 -26.79
CA PRO A 323 -1.95 10.09 -27.37
C PRO A 323 -2.91 11.24 -27.04
N GLU A 324 -4.21 10.97 -26.96
CA GLU A 324 -5.22 11.99 -26.64
C GLU A 324 -5.10 12.42 -25.17
N LYS A 325 -4.90 11.45 -24.26
CA LYS A 325 -4.66 11.72 -22.83
C LYS A 325 -3.32 12.41 -22.58
N SER A 326 -2.35 12.28 -23.49
CA SER A 326 -1.03 12.91 -23.43
C SER A 326 -0.96 14.30 -24.07
N ARG A 327 -2.07 14.82 -24.60
CA ARG A 327 -2.10 16.12 -25.31
C ARG A 327 -1.89 17.32 -24.37
N ASN A 328 -2.47 17.26 -23.17
CA ASN A 328 -2.33 18.28 -22.14
C ASN A 328 -1.46 17.75 -20.97
N PRO A 329 -0.22 18.26 -20.80
CA PRO A 329 0.67 17.86 -19.72
C PRO A 329 0.08 18.03 -18.32
N VAL A 330 -0.74 19.06 -18.10
CA VAL A 330 -1.31 19.34 -16.77
C VAL A 330 -2.39 18.31 -16.43
N ASP A 331 -3.31 18.06 -17.38
CA ASP A 331 -4.38 17.07 -17.19
C ASP A 331 -3.82 15.65 -17.07
N PHE A 332 -2.73 15.35 -17.80
CA PHE A 332 -2.02 14.08 -17.69
C PHE A 332 -1.54 13.82 -16.26
N VAL A 333 -0.85 14.78 -15.65
CA VAL A 333 -0.35 14.65 -14.28
C VAL A 333 -1.50 14.63 -13.27
N GLN A 334 -2.55 15.43 -13.49
CA GLN A 334 -3.71 15.42 -12.62
C GLN A 334 -4.39 14.03 -12.59
N ARG A 335 -4.58 13.39 -13.75
CA ARG A 335 -5.15 12.03 -13.82
C ARG A 335 -4.29 10.98 -13.10
N LEU A 336 -2.96 11.12 -13.14
CA LEU A 336 -2.06 10.26 -12.37
C LEU A 336 -2.25 10.43 -10.86
N LEU A 337 -2.43 11.67 -10.40
CA LEU A 337 -2.69 11.95 -8.99
C LEU A 337 -4.07 11.42 -8.56
N ASP A 338 -5.10 11.62 -9.38
CA ASP A 338 -6.45 11.15 -9.10
C ASP A 338 -6.49 9.61 -9.02
N GLU A 339 -5.80 8.92 -9.94
CA GLU A 339 -5.67 7.46 -9.91
C GLU A 339 -4.92 6.99 -8.66
N LYS A 340 -3.89 7.71 -8.23
CA LYS A 340 -3.15 7.37 -6.99
C LYS A 340 -4.05 7.53 -5.76
N ASP A 341 -4.74 8.65 -5.67
CA ASP A 341 -5.65 8.97 -4.55
C ASP A 341 -6.77 7.92 -4.45
N LYS A 342 -7.34 7.49 -5.58
CA LYS A 342 -8.35 6.42 -5.64
C LYS A 342 -7.82 5.12 -5.04
N ASN A 343 -6.67 4.65 -5.51
CA ASN A 343 -6.09 3.39 -5.06
C ASN A 343 -5.60 3.44 -3.61
N ASP A 344 -5.04 4.57 -3.15
CA ASP A 344 -4.68 4.77 -1.74
C ASP A 344 -5.92 4.70 -0.84
N LYS A 345 -7.02 5.32 -1.27
CA LYS A 345 -8.29 5.26 -0.54
C LYS A 345 -8.79 3.83 -0.42
N ILE A 346 -8.76 3.05 -1.50
CA ILE A 346 -9.12 1.62 -1.47
C ILE A 346 -8.27 0.86 -0.43
N ILE A 347 -6.95 1.03 -0.45
CA ILE A 347 -6.06 0.34 0.48
C ILE A 347 -6.34 0.75 1.94
N SER A 348 -6.61 2.04 2.17
CA SER A 348 -6.90 2.56 3.51
C SER A 348 -8.24 2.08 4.07
N MET A 349 -9.29 2.04 3.24
CA MET A 349 -10.67 1.76 3.68
C MET A 349 -11.02 0.28 3.64
N ALA A 350 -10.51 -0.47 2.65
CA ALA A 350 -10.89 -1.87 2.42
C ALA A 350 -9.78 -2.86 2.84
N PHE A 351 -8.50 -2.51 2.68
CA PHE A 351 -7.39 -3.46 2.90
C PHE A 351 -6.61 -3.20 4.19
N ASN A 352 -7.24 -2.54 5.18
CA ASN A 352 -6.66 -2.27 6.50
C ASN A 352 -5.25 -1.64 6.45
N ASN A 353 -4.99 -0.82 5.43
CA ASN A 353 -3.70 -0.18 5.21
C ASN A 353 -2.51 -1.16 5.08
N ASP A 354 -2.74 -2.32 4.46
CA ASP A 354 -1.72 -3.37 4.28
C ASP A 354 -0.52 -2.88 3.45
N LYS A 355 0.67 -2.96 4.03
CA LYS A 355 1.93 -2.50 3.43
C LYS A 355 2.30 -3.27 2.15
N THR A 356 1.92 -4.53 2.02
CA THR A 356 2.20 -5.34 0.83
C THR A 356 1.41 -4.82 -0.38
N PHE A 357 0.17 -4.38 -0.16
CA PHE A 357 -0.66 -3.73 -1.18
C PHE A 357 -0.15 -2.32 -1.51
N GLN A 358 0.27 -1.54 -0.51
CA GLN A 358 0.91 -0.24 -0.75
C GLN A 358 2.19 -0.37 -1.59
N ASN A 359 3.03 -1.37 -1.29
CA ASN A 359 4.25 -1.63 -2.06
C ASN A 359 3.93 -2.05 -3.50
N ALA A 360 2.91 -2.88 -3.70
CA ALA A 360 2.45 -3.27 -5.03
C ALA A 360 1.91 -2.07 -5.85
N LEU A 361 1.16 -1.17 -5.20
CA LEU A 361 0.72 0.10 -5.79
C LEU A 361 1.91 0.98 -6.19
N ASN A 362 2.86 1.21 -5.27
CA ASN A 362 4.06 2.01 -5.51
C ASN A 362 4.89 1.44 -6.68
N SER A 363 5.12 0.13 -6.70
CA SER A 363 5.84 -0.54 -7.78
C SER A 363 5.10 -0.46 -9.12
N SER A 364 3.77 -0.48 -9.10
CA SER A 364 2.97 -0.33 -10.32
C SER A 364 3.07 1.08 -10.89
N PHE A 365 3.00 2.11 -10.04
CA PHE A 365 3.20 3.50 -10.45
C PHE A 365 4.61 3.74 -11.00
N GLU A 366 5.64 3.21 -10.34
CA GLU A 366 7.01 3.24 -10.86
C GLU A 366 7.13 2.54 -12.21
N TYR A 367 6.43 1.42 -12.41
CA TYR A 367 6.44 0.72 -13.70
C TYR A 367 5.85 1.57 -14.84
N PHE A 368 4.59 2.01 -14.72
CA PHE A 368 3.91 2.62 -15.86
C PHE A 368 4.32 4.08 -16.10
N ILE A 369 4.67 4.86 -15.07
CA ILE A 369 5.05 6.27 -15.26
C ILE A 369 6.28 6.41 -16.18
N ASN A 370 7.18 5.43 -16.13
CA ASN A 370 8.41 5.38 -16.91
C ASN A 370 8.22 4.78 -18.31
N LEU A 371 7.02 4.28 -18.66
CA LEU A 371 6.71 3.86 -20.04
C LEU A 371 6.57 5.06 -20.99
N ASN A 372 6.19 6.23 -20.45
CA ASN A 372 6.14 7.47 -21.22
C ASN A 372 7.40 8.30 -20.96
N PRO A 373 8.29 8.47 -21.95
CA PRO A 373 9.54 9.22 -21.75
C PRO A 373 9.31 10.72 -21.56
N ARG A 374 8.08 11.22 -21.71
CA ARG A 374 7.69 12.62 -21.48
C ARG A 374 7.19 12.87 -20.06
N SER A 375 7.02 11.85 -19.23
CA SER A 375 6.58 12.02 -17.84
C SER A 375 7.42 13.05 -17.05
N PRO A 376 8.77 13.07 -17.14
CA PRO A 376 9.58 14.10 -16.48
C PRO A 376 9.28 15.54 -16.95
N GLU A 377 9.08 15.74 -18.26
CA GLU A 377 8.70 17.03 -18.86
C GLU A 377 7.33 17.47 -18.34
N PHE A 378 6.36 16.55 -18.34
CA PHE A 378 4.98 16.84 -17.96
C PHE A 378 4.84 17.19 -16.49
N ILE A 379 5.53 16.48 -15.60
CA ILE A 379 5.56 16.80 -14.17
C ILE A 379 6.18 18.19 -13.96
N SER A 380 7.26 18.52 -14.68
CA SER A 380 7.86 19.87 -14.60
C SER A 380 6.94 20.98 -15.11
N LEU A 381 6.17 20.74 -16.17
CA LEU A 381 5.16 21.68 -16.68
C LEU A 381 3.99 21.84 -15.71
N PHE A 382 3.54 20.74 -15.09
CA PHE A 382 2.48 20.79 -14.07
C PHE A 382 2.90 21.65 -12.89
N VAL A 383 4.13 21.45 -12.39
CA VAL A 383 4.71 22.28 -11.32
C VAL A 383 4.80 23.75 -11.73
N ASP A 384 5.27 24.03 -12.95
CA ASP A 384 5.36 25.41 -13.47
C ASP A 384 3.99 26.10 -13.53
N GLU A 385 2.93 25.42 -13.98
CA GLU A 385 1.57 25.99 -14.01
C GLU A 385 1.02 26.22 -12.60
N LYS A 386 1.22 25.25 -11.68
CA LYS A 386 0.80 25.39 -10.27
C LYS A 386 1.49 26.58 -9.60
N LEU A 387 2.81 26.72 -9.75
CA LEU A 387 3.58 27.83 -9.16
C LEU A 387 3.35 29.19 -9.82
N ARG A 388 2.87 29.26 -11.07
CA ARG A 388 2.56 30.53 -11.77
C ARG A 388 1.16 31.09 -11.50
N LYS A 389 0.16 30.22 -11.43
CA LYS A 389 -1.26 30.62 -11.36
C LYS A 389 -2.03 29.84 -10.31
N GLY A 390 -1.69 28.56 -10.13
CA GLY A 390 -2.44 27.62 -9.30
C GLY A 390 -2.41 27.91 -7.80
N LEU A 391 -1.51 28.75 -7.30
CA LEU A 391 -1.43 29.08 -5.87
C LEU A 391 -2.21 30.35 -5.46
N LYS A 392 -2.83 31.07 -6.40
CA LYS A 392 -3.59 32.29 -6.04
C LYS A 392 -4.84 31.92 -5.26
N GLY A 393 -4.86 32.22 -3.96
CA GLY A 393 -5.98 31.96 -3.05
C GLY A 393 -5.90 30.64 -2.28
N TYR A 394 -4.82 29.87 -2.44
CA TYR A 394 -4.55 28.68 -1.63
C TYR A 394 -3.91 29.06 -0.29
N SER A 395 -4.17 28.29 0.76
CA SER A 395 -3.40 28.39 2.01
C SER A 395 -1.99 27.82 1.82
N GLU A 396 -1.05 28.21 2.67
CA GLU A 396 0.31 27.64 2.66
C GLU A 396 0.28 26.11 2.88
N GLU A 397 -0.66 25.61 3.68
CA GLU A 397 -0.86 24.17 3.92
C GLU A 397 -1.30 23.44 2.65
N ASP A 398 -2.26 24.00 1.91
CA ASP A 398 -2.73 23.39 0.65
C ASP A 398 -1.63 23.37 -0.42
N VAL A 399 -0.76 24.40 -0.44
CA VAL A 399 0.41 24.44 -1.33
C VAL A 399 1.33 23.26 -1.02
N GLU A 400 1.60 23.02 0.26
CA GLU A 400 2.51 21.95 0.69
C GLU A 400 1.96 20.56 0.34
N VAL A 401 0.66 20.33 0.51
CA VAL A 401 0.00 19.09 0.08
C VAL A 401 0.17 18.84 -1.43
N VAL A 402 0.04 19.88 -2.25
CA VAL A 402 0.26 19.77 -3.70
C VAL A 402 1.73 19.45 -4.01
N LEU A 403 2.68 20.09 -3.32
CA LEU A 403 4.10 19.81 -3.49
C LEU A 403 4.45 18.37 -3.08
N ASP A 404 3.87 17.84 -2.01
CA ASP A 404 4.08 16.46 -1.58
C ASP A 404 3.55 15.44 -2.57
N LYS A 405 2.37 15.70 -3.16
CA LYS A 405 1.82 14.87 -4.25
C LYS A 405 2.71 14.87 -5.49
N VAL A 406 3.27 16.02 -5.88
CA VAL A 406 4.24 16.11 -6.97
C VAL A 406 5.51 15.32 -6.63
N MET A 407 6.02 15.48 -5.40
CA MET A 407 7.23 14.78 -4.95
C MET A 407 7.04 13.26 -4.87
N MET A 408 5.82 12.80 -4.60
CA MET A 408 5.46 11.39 -4.71
C MET A 408 5.62 10.88 -6.15
N LEU A 409 5.08 11.58 -7.15
CA LEU A 409 5.28 11.21 -8.55
C LEU A 409 6.76 11.31 -8.99
N PHE A 410 7.48 12.34 -8.53
CA PHE A 410 8.90 12.52 -8.79
C PHE A 410 9.74 11.33 -8.29
N ARG A 411 9.40 10.76 -7.13
CA ARG A 411 10.10 9.59 -6.57
C ARG A 411 10.03 8.38 -7.50
N TYR A 412 8.90 8.20 -8.18
CA TYR A 412 8.69 7.11 -9.15
C TYR A 412 9.42 7.30 -10.49
N LEU A 413 9.97 8.48 -10.78
CA LEU A 413 10.72 8.72 -12.01
C LEU A 413 12.09 8.03 -11.97
N GLN A 414 12.44 7.34 -13.04
CA GLN A 414 13.79 6.82 -13.27
C GLN A 414 14.72 7.90 -13.81
N GLU A 415 14.25 8.76 -14.72
CA GLU A 415 15.05 9.83 -15.35
C GLU A 415 14.84 11.19 -14.67
N LYS A 416 15.32 11.32 -13.41
CA LYS A 416 15.17 12.54 -12.59
C LYS A 416 16.01 13.71 -13.12
N ASP A 417 17.11 13.44 -13.81
CA ASP A 417 17.95 14.44 -14.47
C ASP A 417 17.26 15.14 -15.66
N VAL A 418 16.38 14.44 -16.38
CA VAL A 418 15.52 15.02 -17.42
C VAL A 418 14.53 16.00 -16.77
N PHE A 419 13.91 15.61 -15.65
CA PHE A 419 13.06 16.52 -14.87
C PHE A 419 13.84 17.76 -14.41
N GLU A 420 15.04 17.58 -13.84
CA GLU A 420 15.92 18.66 -13.38
C GLU A 420 16.12 19.71 -14.46
N LYS A 421 16.39 19.27 -15.70
CA LYS A 421 16.67 20.16 -16.83
C LYS A 421 15.47 21.02 -17.22
N TYR A 422 14.30 20.39 -17.38
CA TYR A 422 13.07 21.13 -17.68
C TYR A 422 12.69 22.05 -16.51
N TYR A 423 12.77 21.56 -15.28
CA TYR A 423 12.48 22.35 -14.08
C TYR A 423 13.39 23.58 -13.99
N LYS A 424 14.69 23.41 -14.23
CA LYS A 424 15.68 24.50 -14.28
C LYS A 424 15.33 25.56 -15.33
N GLN A 425 14.94 25.15 -16.53
CA GLN A 425 14.50 26.07 -17.59
C GLN A 425 13.25 26.85 -17.17
N HIS A 426 12.28 26.18 -16.56
CA HIS A 426 11.03 26.80 -16.13
C HIS A 426 11.25 27.76 -14.97
N LEU A 427 12.06 27.36 -13.98
CA LEU A 427 12.49 28.21 -12.86
C LEU A 427 13.20 29.47 -13.37
N ALA A 428 14.13 29.33 -14.32
CA ALA A 428 14.84 30.48 -14.90
C ALA A 428 13.88 31.48 -15.54
N LYS A 429 12.89 31.00 -16.31
CA LYS A 429 11.85 31.85 -16.91
C LYS A 429 11.02 32.55 -15.83
N ARG A 430 10.65 31.87 -14.74
CA ARG A 430 9.85 32.45 -13.64
C ARG A 430 10.62 33.55 -12.90
N LEU A 431 11.88 33.28 -12.52
CA LEU A 431 12.75 34.24 -11.82
C LEU A 431 13.02 35.50 -12.65
N LEU A 432 13.40 35.34 -13.93
CA LEU A 432 13.78 36.48 -14.77
C LEU A 432 12.58 37.31 -15.26
N SER A 433 11.41 36.67 -15.42
CA SER A 433 10.20 37.40 -15.83
C SER A 433 9.47 38.10 -14.68
N GLY A 434 9.96 37.96 -13.42
CA GLY A 434 9.33 38.54 -12.24
C GLY A 434 7.92 38.01 -11.96
N LYS A 435 7.63 36.76 -12.38
CA LYS A 435 6.31 36.11 -12.26
C LYS A 435 6.27 35.03 -11.18
N THR A 436 7.11 35.11 -10.15
CA THR A 436 7.01 34.20 -9.00
C THR A 436 5.81 34.59 -8.14
N VAL A 437 4.96 33.61 -7.79
CA VAL A 437 3.80 33.83 -6.91
C VAL A 437 4.23 33.80 -5.44
N SER A 438 5.15 32.89 -5.09
CA SER A 438 5.73 32.77 -3.76
C SER A 438 7.15 32.22 -3.89
N ASP A 439 8.13 32.98 -3.39
CA ASP A 439 9.52 32.54 -3.32
C ASP A 439 9.69 31.41 -2.28
N ASP A 440 8.85 31.37 -1.25
CA ASP A 440 8.88 30.35 -0.21
C ASP A 440 8.42 28.98 -0.73
N ALA A 441 7.38 28.95 -1.58
CA ALA A 441 6.94 27.71 -2.22
C ALA A 441 8.02 27.13 -3.15
N GLU A 442 8.72 27.98 -3.90
CA GLU A 442 9.84 27.56 -4.76
C GLU A 442 11.00 27.00 -3.92
N ARG A 443 11.33 27.65 -2.81
CA ARG A 443 12.37 27.18 -1.87
C ARG A 443 11.97 25.86 -1.21
N SER A 444 10.72 25.71 -0.79
CA SER A 444 10.19 24.45 -0.21
C SER A 444 10.39 23.29 -1.20
N LEU A 445 10.00 23.47 -2.46
CA LEU A 445 10.18 22.43 -3.48
C LEU A 445 11.67 22.08 -3.70
N ILE A 446 12.57 23.08 -3.72
CA ILE A 446 14.01 22.82 -3.84
C ILE A 446 14.54 22.03 -2.63
N VAL A 447 14.07 22.33 -1.41
CA VAL A 447 14.43 21.55 -0.22
C VAL A 447 13.95 20.11 -0.34
N LYS A 448 12.73 19.86 -0.81
CA LYS A 448 12.22 18.49 -1.04
C LYS A 448 13.05 17.75 -2.10
N LEU A 449 13.41 18.40 -3.20
CA LEU A 449 14.29 17.83 -4.23
C LEU A 449 15.69 17.51 -3.68
N LYS A 450 16.21 18.36 -2.77
CA LYS A 450 17.50 18.16 -2.10
C LYS A 450 17.48 16.95 -1.16
N THR A 451 16.37 16.75 -0.44
CA THR A 451 16.20 15.58 0.44
C THR A 451 16.20 14.28 -0.36
N GLU A 452 15.56 14.25 -1.53
CA GLU A 452 15.46 13.05 -2.38
C GLU A 452 16.75 12.77 -3.17
N CYS A 453 17.37 13.78 -3.79
CA CYS A 453 18.47 13.60 -4.74
C CYS A 453 19.84 14.10 -4.24
N GLY A 454 19.88 14.76 -3.09
CA GLY A 454 21.08 15.32 -2.49
C GLY A 454 21.49 16.69 -3.02
N TYR A 455 22.48 17.30 -2.36
CA TYR A 455 22.92 18.67 -2.62
C TYR A 455 23.43 18.93 -4.06
N GLN A 456 24.10 17.95 -4.68
CA GLN A 456 24.64 18.13 -6.04
C GLN A 456 23.54 18.35 -7.09
N PHE A 457 22.34 17.80 -6.86
CA PHE A 457 21.19 17.96 -7.74
C PHE A 457 20.62 19.39 -7.67
N THR A 458 20.54 19.97 -6.47
CA THR A 458 19.91 21.29 -6.27
C THR A 458 20.88 22.46 -6.30
N SER A 459 22.19 22.23 -6.22
CA SER A 459 23.21 23.29 -6.13
C SER A 459 23.08 24.37 -7.22
N LYS A 460 22.78 23.99 -8.46
CA LYS A 460 22.56 24.95 -9.55
C LYS A 460 21.28 25.77 -9.35
N LEU A 461 20.20 25.15 -8.87
CA LEU A 461 18.92 25.82 -8.58
C LEU A 461 19.06 26.80 -7.41
N GLU A 462 19.75 26.39 -6.33
CA GLU A 462 20.09 27.26 -5.19
C GLU A 462 20.99 28.43 -5.62
N GLY A 463 21.93 28.18 -6.54
CA GLY A 463 22.77 29.20 -7.17
C GLY A 463 21.96 30.26 -7.91
N MET A 464 20.90 29.86 -8.61
CA MET A 464 20.00 30.81 -9.30
C MET A 464 19.32 31.78 -8.31
N PHE A 465 18.87 31.30 -7.15
CA PHE A 465 18.30 32.17 -6.11
C PHE A 465 19.34 33.10 -5.48
N THR A 466 20.55 32.59 -5.25
CA THR A 466 21.66 33.41 -4.75
C THR A 466 21.98 34.53 -5.74
N ASP A 467 22.08 34.22 -7.02
CA ASP A 467 22.33 35.20 -8.08
C ASP A 467 21.24 36.29 -8.12
N MET A 468 19.96 35.94 -7.95
CA MET A 468 18.87 36.92 -7.90
C MET A 468 19.03 37.90 -6.72
N LYS A 469 19.35 37.38 -5.53
CA LYS A 469 19.55 38.22 -4.34
C LYS A 469 20.79 39.11 -4.47
N THR A 470 21.93 38.53 -4.85
CA THR A 470 23.18 39.26 -5.03
C THR A 470 23.08 40.30 -6.16
N SER A 471 22.29 40.02 -7.20
CA SER A 471 22.00 41.00 -8.25
C SER A 471 21.24 42.21 -7.71
N GLN A 472 20.24 41.99 -6.86
CA GLN A 472 19.52 43.09 -6.20
C GLN A 472 20.48 43.93 -5.36
N ASP A 473 21.31 43.30 -4.53
CA ASP A 473 22.30 44.01 -3.69
C ASP A 473 23.30 44.82 -4.54
N THR A 474 23.79 44.22 -5.62
CA THR A 474 24.69 44.86 -6.59
C THR A 474 24.03 46.07 -7.25
N MET A 475 22.74 45.96 -7.57
CA MET A 475 21.97 47.03 -8.21
C MET A 475 21.74 48.21 -7.25
N HIS A 476 21.46 47.94 -5.97
CA HIS A 476 21.38 48.97 -4.94
C HIS A 476 22.72 49.71 -4.79
N GLY A 477 23.84 48.97 -4.78
CA GLY A 477 25.18 49.55 -4.75
C GLY A 477 25.49 50.42 -5.99
N PHE A 478 25.11 49.96 -7.18
CA PHE A 478 25.28 50.72 -8.42
C PHE A 478 24.48 52.02 -8.40
N HIS A 479 23.20 51.98 -8.00
CA HIS A 479 22.36 53.16 -7.86
C HIS A 479 22.94 54.16 -6.85
N ALA A 480 23.45 53.69 -5.72
CA ALA A 480 24.10 54.55 -4.73
C ALA A 480 25.36 55.24 -5.30
N SER A 481 26.16 54.53 -6.09
CA SER A 481 27.35 55.12 -6.76
C SER A 481 27.01 56.12 -7.86
N GLN A 482 25.79 56.05 -8.43
CA GLN A 482 25.31 56.90 -9.51
C GLN A 482 24.49 58.10 -9.00
N ALA A 483 24.18 58.18 -7.69
CA ALA A 483 23.27 59.16 -7.11
C ALA A 483 23.71 60.64 -7.31
N THR A 484 24.99 60.88 -7.58
CA THR A 484 25.55 62.21 -7.91
C THR A 484 25.49 62.58 -9.40
N ASN A 485 25.10 61.65 -10.28
CA ASN A 485 25.00 61.82 -11.74
C ASN A 485 23.57 61.55 -12.25
N LEU A 486 22.56 62.18 -11.65
CA LEU A 486 21.17 62.13 -12.11
C LEU A 486 20.98 62.95 -13.40
N GLY A 487 21.42 62.41 -14.53
CA GLY A 487 21.06 62.89 -15.86
C GLY A 487 19.75 62.27 -16.37
N ASP A 488 19.17 62.87 -17.41
CA ASP A 488 17.92 62.46 -18.12
C ASP A 488 18.08 61.16 -18.97
N GLY A 489 18.93 60.23 -18.50
CA GLY A 489 19.30 59.00 -19.22
C GLY A 489 18.38 57.81 -18.92
N PRO A 490 18.46 56.72 -19.72
CA PRO A 490 17.63 55.54 -19.51
C PRO A 490 17.98 54.82 -18.20
N THR A 491 16.95 54.40 -17.46
CA THR A 491 17.11 53.61 -16.24
C THR A 491 17.44 52.16 -16.60
N LEU A 492 18.57 51.65 -16.13
CA LEU A 492 19.01 50.27 -16.34
C LEU A 492 18.83 49.47 -15.05
N VAL A 493 18.24 48.27 -15.14
CA VAL A 493 18.21 47.27 -14.06
C VAL A 493 18.88 46.01 -14.58
N VAL A 494 19.92 45.54 -13.89
CA VAL A 494 20.74 44.40 -14.32
C VAL A 494 20.60 43.24 -13.34
N GLN A 495 20.37 42.04 -13.89
CA GLN A 495 20.48 40.78 -13.17
C GLN A 495 21.74 40.05 -13.64
N VAL A 496 22.70 39.89 -12.74
CA VAL A 496 23.99 39.24 -13.03
C VAL A 496 23.89 37.76 -12.69
N LEU A 497 24.07 36.92 -13.71
CA LEU A 497 23.83 35.48 -13.63
C LEU A 497 25.14 34.69 -13.75
N THR A 498 25.33 33.68 -12.90
CA THR A 498 26.49 32.79 -12.96
C THR A 498 26.32 31.76 -14.08
N THR A 499 27.17 31.79 -15.12
CA THR A 499 27.04 30.96 -16.34
C THR A 499 26.84 29.46 -16.06
N GLY A 500 27.47 28.88 -15.05
CA GLY A 500 27.33 27.46 -14.71
C GLY A 500 25.99 27.09 -14.03
N SER A 501 25.33 28.07 -13.40
CA SER A 501 24.10 27.86 -12.63
C SER A 501 22.84 28.02 -13.46
N TRP A 502 22.88 28.77 -14.56
CA TRP A 502 21.69 29.07 -15.37
C TRP A 502 21.61 28.22 -16.65
N PRO A 503 20.42 28.01 -17.23
CA PRO A 503 20.25 27.30 -18.49
C PRO A 503 20.40 28.25 -19.70
N THR A 504 21.40 29.14 -19.68
CA THR A 504 21.61 30.13 -20.74
C THR A 504 22.35 29.49 -21.92
N GLN A 505 21.86 29.73 -23.13
CA GLN A 505 22.56 29.37 -24.36
C GLN A 505 23.36 30.58 -24.84
N PRO A 506 24.56 30.39 -25.44
CA PRO A 506 25.26 31.49 -26.07
C PRO A 506 24.44 32.01 -27.26
N SER A 507 23.79 33.16 -27.10
CA SER A 507 23.09 33.85 -28.18
C SER A 507 24.03 34.83 -28.89
N PRO A 508 23.91 35.02 -30.22
CA PRO A 508 24.57 36.11 -30.92
C PRO A 508 24.24 37.45 -30.27
N THR A 509 25.21 38.36 -30.29
CA THR A 509 25.04 39.72 -29.78
C THR A 509 24.15 40.52 -30.74
N CYS A 510 23.08 41.10 -30.22
CA CYS A 510 22.28 42.08 -30.95
C CYS A 510 22.91 43.47 -30.80
N ASN A 511 22.90 44.25 -31.87
CA ASN A 511 23.34 45.65 -31.88
C ASN A 511 22.36 46.49 -31.05
N LEU A 512 22.81 46.93 -29.87
CA LEU A 512 22.03 47.77 -28.96
C LEU A 512 22.08 49.25 -29.39
N PRO A 513 21.01 50.04 -29.16
CA PRO A 513 21.03 51.48 -29.37
C PRO A 513 22.15 52.17 -28.58
N THR A 514 22.70 53.25 -29.11
CA THR A 514 23.86 53.97 -28.53
C THR A 514 23.56 54.50 -27.13
N GLU A 515 22.32 54.92 -26.87
CA GLU A 515 21.86 55.38 -25.56
C GLU A 515 21.91 54.27 -24.49
N ILE A 516 21.63 53.03 -24.89
CA ILE A 516 21.64 51.86 -24.00
C ILE A 516 23.08 51.38 -23.79
N LEU A 517 23.91 51.37 -24.85
CA LEU A 517 25.33 51.00 -24.77
C LEU A 517 26.07 51.86 -23.73
N GLY A 518 25.80 53.16 -23.70
CA GLY A 518 26.42 54.07 -22.72
C GLY A 518 26.14 53.68 -21.26
N VAL A 519 24.91 53.26 -20.94
CA VAL A 519 24.55 52.84 -19.58
C VAL A 519 25.05 51.42 -19.27
N CYS A 520 25.03 50.52 -20.25
CA CYS A 520 25.64 49.19 -20.13
C CYS A 520 27.14 49.27 -19.80
N GLU A 521 27.87 50.19 -20.43
CA GLU A 521 29.30 50.39 -20.19
C GLU A 521 29.58 50.97 -18.80
N LYS A 522 28.77 51.94 -18.34
CA LYS A 522 28.84 52.46 -16.96
C LYS A 522 28.67 51.34 -15.93
N PHE A 523 27.67 50.46 -16.13
CA PHE A 523 27.47 49.31 -15.26
C PHE A 523 28.64 48.32 -15.34
N ARG A 524 29.16 48.05 -16.54
CA ARG A 524 30.31 47.16 -16.74
C ARG A 524 31.54 47.65 -15.98
N MET A 525 31.86 48.94 -16.07
CA MET A 525 32.98 49.54 -15.34
C MET A 525 32.80 49.44 -13.83
N TYR A 526 31.61 49.76 -13.32
CA TYR A 526 31.28 49.59 -11.90
C TYR A 526 31.48 48.15 -11.43
N TYR A 527 30.86 47.19 -12.14
CA TYR A 527 30.87 45.79 -11.73
C TYR A 527 32.28 45.19 -11.75
N LEU A 528 33.07 45.46 -12.80
CA LEU A 528 34.43 44.95 -12.93
C LEU A 528 35.43 45.66 -12.00
N GLY A 529 35.13 46.91 -11.60
CA GLY A 529 35.90 47.62 -10.57
C GLY A 529 35.75 46.98 -9.19
N THR A 530 34.56 46.47 -8.86
CA THR A 530 34.31 45.76 -7.59
C THR A 530 34.65 44.26 -7.67
N HIS A 531 34.53 43.64 -8.84
CA HIS A 531 34.72 42.20 -9.03
C HIS A 531 35.84 41.91 -10.04
N THR A 532 37.08 41.85 -9.55
CA THR A 532 38.27 41.59 -10.37
C THR A 532 38.30 40.14 -10.88
N GLY A 533 38.87 39.94 -12.07
CA GLY A 533 39.01 38.62 -12.71
C GLY A 533 37.74 38.04 -13.32
N ARG A 534 36.62 38.79 -13.36
CA ARG A 534 35.36 38.37 -14.00
C ARG A 534 35.24 38.91 -15.42
N ARG A 535 34.46 38.23 -16.26
CA ARG A 535 34.04 38.68 -17.59
C ARG A 535 32.52 38.70 -17.67
N LEU A 536 31.96 39.82 -18.11
CA LEU A 536 30.51 39.96 -18.35
C LEU A 536 30.19 39.70 -19.82
N SER A 537 29.03 39.10 -20.06
CA SER A 537 28.43 38.92 -21.38
C SER A 537 26.94 39.22 -21.29
N TRP A 538 26.44 40.10 -22.17
CA TRP A 538 25.04 40.53 -22.16
C TRP A 538 24.16 39.52 -22.89
N GLN A 539 23.07 39.08 -22.24
CA GLN A 539 22.06 38.18 -22.81
C GLN A 539 20.85 38.99 -23.29
N THR A 540 20.95 39.52 -24.50
CA THR A 540 19.93 40.44 -25.07
C THR A 540 18.59 39.76 -25.38
N ASN A 541 18.57 38.44 -25.55
CA ASN A 541 17.34 37.65 -25.73
C ASN A 541 16.46 37.53 -24.48
N MET A 542 16.99 37.80 -23.28
CA MET A 542 16.28 37.61 -22.01
C MET A 542 15.79 38.91 -21.35
N GLY A 543 16.13 40.06 -21.93
CA GLY A 543 15.80 41.37 -21.37
C GLY A 543 14.44 41.92 -21.81
N THR A 544 14.00 42.94 -21.08
CA THR A 544 12.81 43.74 -21.39
C THR A 544 13.13 45.22 -21.30
N ALA A 545 12.37 46.05 -22.00
CA ALA A 545 12.50 47.49 -21.97
C ALA A 545 11.12 48.16 -21.92
N ASP A 546 11.05 49.32 -21.26
CA ASP A 546 9.89 50.20 -21.26
C ASP A 546 10.20 51.42 -22.12
N LEU A 547 9.41 51.61 -23.19
CA LEU A 547 9.59 52.69 -24.15
C LEU A 547 8.43 53.68 -24.08
N LYS A 548 8.74 54.97 -24.10
CA LYS A 548 7.74 56.02 -24.30
C LYS A 548 7.62 56.29 -25.79
N ALA A 549 6.51 55.86 -26.38
CA ALA A 549 6.23 56.04 -27.79
C ALA A 549 5.17 57.14 -28.00
N THR A 550 5.36 57.96 -29.02
CA THR A 550 4.41 59.01 -29.41
C THR A 550 3.85 58.68 -30.79
N PHE A 551 2.52 58.58 -30.90
CA PHE A 551 1.82 58.23 -32.14
C PHE A 551 0.93 59.38 -32.63
N GLY A 552 0.82 59.55 -33.95
CA GLY A 552 -0.14 60.45 -34.60
C GLY A 552 -0.10 61.89 -34.05
N LYS A 553 -1.26 62.44 -33.66
CA LYS A 553 -1.41 63.80 -33.10
C LYS A 553 -0.91 63.94 -31.64
N GLY A 554 0.17 63.25 -31.26
CA GLY A 554 0.80 63.36 -29.95
C GLY A 554 0.25 62.41 -28.87
N GLN A 555 -0.39 61.30 -29.25
CA GLN A 555 -0.83 60.28 -28.29
C GLN A 555 0.38 59.55 -27.71
N LYS A 556 0.56 59.59 -26.39
CA LYS A 556 1.69 58.98 -25.69
C LYS A 556 1.29 57.63 -25.08
N HIS A 557 2.07 56.61 -25.38
CA HIS A 557 1.93 55.28 -24.80
C HIS A 557 3.26 54.81 -24.20
N GLU A 558 3.18 54.03 -23.12
CA GLU A 558 4.32 53.30 -22.56
C GLU A 558 4.26 51.84 -23.04
N LEU A 559 5.27 51.41 -23.78
CA LEU A 559 5.37 50.06 -24.35
C LEU A 559 6.34 49.23 -23.53
N ASN A 560 5.84 48.20 -22.84
CA ASN A 560 6.68 47.15 -22.26
C ASN A 560 6.93 46.08 -23.34
N VAL A 561 8.18 45.98 -23.79
CA VAL A 561 8.64 45.18 -24.93
C VAL A 561 9.87 44.34 -24.55
N SER A 562 10.21 43.34 -25.38
CA SER A 562 11.50 42.66 -25.26
C SER A 562 12.66 43.56 -25.72
N THR A 563 13.89 43.26 -25.33
CA THR A 563 15.07 44.00 -25.81
C THR A 563 15.19 43.98 -27.34
N TYR A 564 14.89 42.85 -27.98
CA TYR A 564 14.87 42.76 -29.46
C TYR A 564 13.81 43.66 -30.08
N GLN A 565 12.61 43.69 -29.52
CA GLN A 565 11.56 44.61 -29.96
C GLN A 565 11.95 46.08 -29.75
N MET A 566 12.65 46.40 -28.66
CA MET A 566 13.21 47.74 -28.47
C MET A 566 14.21 48.09 -29.57
N CYS A 567 15.18 47.23 -29.86
CA CYS A 567 16.17 47.49 -30.91
C CYS A 567 15.49 47.75 -32.26
N ILE A 568 14.45 46.99 -32.60
CA ILE A 568 13.66 47.19 -33.83
C ILE A 568 12.95 48.54 -33.81
N LEU A 569 12.21 48.86 -32.73
CA LEU A 569 11.41 50.08 -32.64
C LEU A 569 12.27 51.35 -32.66
N MET A 570 13.46 51.30 -32.06
CA MET A 570 14.38 52.45 -32.02
C MET A 570 14.91 52.84 -33.41
N LEU A 571 14.95 51.92 -34.38
CA LEU A 571 15.35 52.25 -35.76
C LEU A 571 14.37 53.22 -36.44
N PHE A 572 13.09 53.14 -36.08
CA PHE A 572 12.03 53.98 -36.66
C PHE A 572 12.05 55.43 -36.18
N ASN A 573 12.95 55.80 -35.26
CA ASN A 573 13.20 57.20 -34.94
C ASN A 573 13.94 57.94 -36.08
N ASN A 574 14.66 57.20 -36.93
CA ASN A 574 15.49 57.75 -38.01
C ASN A 574 15.00 57.37 -39.41
N ALA A 575 13.99 56.49 -39.52
CA ALA A 575 13.48 55.99 -40.79
C ALA A 575 11.98 55.68 -40.70
N ASP A 576 11.20 56.16 -41.67
CA ASP A 576 9.74 55.91 -41.73
C ASP A 576 9.40 54.52 -42.29
N ARG A 577 10.33 53.91 -43.05
CA ARG A 577 10.17 52.63 -43.73
C ARG A 577 11.48 51.84 -43.66
N LEU A 578 11.40 50.56 -43.28
CA LEU A 578 12.53 49.63 -43.27
C LEU A 578 12.09 48.25 -43.78
N SER A 579 12.88 47.63 -44.64
CA SER A 579 12.70 46.23 -45.06
C SER A 579 13.18 45.25 -43.99
N TYR A 580 12.72 44.00 -44.06
CA TYR A 580 13.19 42.92 -43.18
C TYR A 580 14.72 42.83 -43.16
N LYS A 581 15.37 42.85 -44.33
CA LYS A 581 16.84 42.73 -44.46
C LYS A 581 17.58 43.93 -43.86
N GLU A 582 17.05 45.14 -44.00
CA GLU A 582 17.63 46.34 -43.37
C GLU A 582 17.56 46.25 -41.84
N ILE A 583 16.43 45.78 -41.29
CA ILE A 583 16.27 45.58 -39.84
C ILE A 583 17.21 44.46 -39.35
N GLU A 584 17.32 43.36 -40.09
CA GLU A 584 18.22 42.24 -39.77
C GLU A 584 19.68 42.69 -39.72
N GLN A 585 20.14 43.42 -40.74
CA GLN A 585 21.50 43.95 -40.79
C GLN A 585 21.77 44.99 -39.70
N ALA A 586 20.83 45.89 -39.42
CA ALA A 586 21.02 46.93 -38.42
C ALA A 586 21.05 46.37 -36.99
N THR A 587 20.23 45.35 -36.70
CA THR A 587 20.07 44.82 -35.34
C THR A 587 20.88 43.56 -35.05
N GLU A 588 21.32 42.82 -36.08
CA GLU A 588 21.95 41.50 -35.97
C GLU A 588 21.15 40.49 -35.12
N ILE A 589 19.83 40.65 -35.05
CA ILE A 589 18.96 39.71 -34.33
C ILE A 589 18.86 38.40 -35.15
N PRO A 590 18.95 37.22 -34.52
CA PRO A 590 18.76 35.95 -35.22
C PRO A 590 17.42 35.90 -35.96
N ALA A 591 17.42 35.42 -37.21
CA ALA A 591 16.26 35.46 -38.11
C ALA A 591 14.97 34.88 -37.48
N SER A 592 15.07 33.79 -36.72
CA SER A 592 13.93 33.18 -36.02
C SER A 592 13.30 34.12 -34.98
N ASP A 593 14.13 34.83 -34.22
CA ASP A 593 13.69 35.75 -33.18
C ASP A 593 13.25 37.10 -33.75
N LEU A 594 13.86 37.53 -34.86
CA LEU A 594 13.47 38.72 -35.60
C LEU A 594 12.07 38.55 -36.20
N LYS A 595 11.80 37.43 -36.90
CA LYS A 595 10.48 37.13 -37.45
C LYS A 595 9.39 37.12 -36.35
N ARG A 596 9.65 36.52 -35.19
CA ARG A 596 8.72 36.53 -34.04
C ARG A 596 8.51 37.92 -33.44
N SER A 597 9.59 38.68 -33.30
CA SER A 597 9.53 40.06 -32.79
C SER A 597 8.70 40.95 -33.72
N LEU A 598 8.93 40.89 -35.03
CA LEU A 598 8.18 41.63 -36.05
C LEU A 598 6.72 41.21 -36.13
N GLN A 599 6.44 39.89 -36.05
CA GLN A 599 5.06 39.40 -35.98
C GLN A 599 4.29 40.00 -34.79
N SER A 600 4.95 40.11 -33.63
CA SER A 600 4.37 40.70 -32.42
C SER A 600 4.05 42.19 -32.59
N LEU A 601 4.94 42.91 -33.27
CA LEU A 601 4.88 44.35 -33.45
C LEU A 601 3.96 44.78 -34.60
N ALA A 602 3.76 43.93 -35.61
CA ALA A 602 3.03 44.30 -36.83
C ALA A 602 1.68 43.58 -37.02
N LEU A 603 1.54 42.33 -36.55
CA LEU A 603 0.40 41.47 -36.91
C LEU A 603 -0.61 41.24 -35.78
N ILE A 604 -0.28 41.60 -34.53
CA ILE A 604 -1.21 41.45 -33.40
C ILE A 604 -2.17 42.65 -33.35
N LYS A 605 -3.44 42.40 -33.68
CA LYS A 605 -4.50 43.43 -33.62
C LYS A 605 -4.57 44.08 -32.24
N GLY A 606 -4.53 45.41 -32.20
CA GLY A 606 -4.58 46.19 -30.96
C GLY A 606 -3.21 46.34 -30.25
N LYS A 607 -2.15 45.74 -30.79
CA LYS A 607 -0.75 45.92 -30.39
C LYS A 607 0.18 46.16 -31.58
N ASN A 608 -0.39 46.32 -32.78
CA ASN A 608 0.31 46.51 -34.04
C ASN A 608 0.84 47.94 -34.15
N VAL A 609 1.92 48.22 -33.43
CA VAL A 609 2.65 49.50 -33.45
C VAL A 609 3.43 49.71 -34.75
N LEU A 610 3.67 48.63 -35.51
CA LEU A 610 4.16 48.67 -36.89
C LEU A 610 3.08 48.24 -37.87
N ARG A 611 3.22 48.64 -39.13
CA ARG A 611 2.44 48.16 -40.28
C ARG A 611 3.36 47.40 -41.23
N LYS A 612 2.86 46.32 -41.80
CA LYS A 612 3.57 45.44 -42.73
C LYS A 612 3.00 45.58 -44.13
N GLU A 613 3.86 45.64 -45.14
CA GLU A 613 3.50 45.57 -46.56
C GLU A 613 4.39 44.57 -47.31
N PRO A 614 3.82 43.64 -48.10
CA PRO A 614 2.40 43.34 -48.21
C PRO A 614 1.83 42.70 -46.93
N MET A 615 0.54 42.94 -46.65
CA MET A 615 -0.12 42.38 -45.47
C MET A 615 -0.35 40.87 -45.63
N SER A 616 0.21 40.07 -44.72
CA SER A 616 0.01 38.62 -44.65
C SER A 616 0.12 38.11 -43.20
N LYS A 617 -0.12 36.82 -42.97
CA LYS A 617 -0.06 36.21 -41.61
C LYS A 617 1.36 35.93 -41.12
N ASP A 618 2.33 35.88 -42.05
CA ASP A 618 3.71 35.47 -41.80
C ASP A 618 4.68 36.60 -42.18
N ILE A 619 5.89 36.56 -41.62
CA ILE A 619 6.97 37.49 -41.94
C ILE A 619 7.92 36.85 -42.95
N GLY A 620 7.92 37.37 -44.17
CA GLY A 620 8.85 37.10 -45.25
C GLY A 620 10.02 38.07 -45.28
N GLU A 621 11.07 37.71 -46.04
CA GLU A 621 12.34 38.45 -46.06
C GLU A 621 12.33 39.66 -47.00
N ASP A 622 11.32 39.77 -47.85
CA ASP A 622 11.11 40.91 -48.75
C ASP A 622 10.03 41.87 -48.24
N ASP A 623 9.51 41.64 -47.03
CA ASP A 623 8.51 42.50 -46.41
C ASP A 623 9.10 43.85 -45.98
N ALA A 624 8.28 44.89 -46.07
CA ALA A 624 8.57 46.21 -45.56
C ALA A 624 7.70 46.55 -44.34
N PHE A 625 8.30 47.26 -43.39
CA PHE A 625 7.68 47.69 -42.15
C PHE A 625 7.68 49.21 -42.06
N PHE A 626 6.57 49.74 -41.55
CA PHE A 626 6.33 51.17 -41.38
C PHE A 626 5.87 51.46 -39.96
N PHE A 627 6.19 52.64 -39.45
CA PHE A 627 5.61 53.13 -38.21
C PHE A 627 4.07 53.31 -38.35
N ASN A 628 3.32 52.87 -37.34
CA ASN A 628 1.85 52.96 -37.38
C ASN A 628 1.33 54.23 -36.69
N ASP A 629 1.39 55.37 -37.38
CA ASP A 629 0.83 56.64 -36.87
C ASP A 629 -0.66 56.60 -36.52
N LYS A 630 -1.39 55.64 -37.09
CA LYS A 630 -2.83 55.44 -36.86
C LYS A 630 -3.11 54.46 -35.72
N PHE A 631 -2.09 54.03 -34.99
CA PHE A 631 -2.26 53.16 -33.83
C PHE A 631 -3.09 53.88 -32.75
N THR A 632 -4.09 53.18 -32.22
CA THR A 632 -4.94 53.68 -31.12
C THR A 632 -5.15 52.58 -30.10
N SER A 633 -4.99 52.90 -28.82
CA SER A 633 -5.25 51.98 -27.70
C SER A 633 -6.02 52.68 -26.59
N LYS A 634 -6.88 51.92 -25.90
CA LYS A 634 -7.56 52.39 -24.67
C LYS A 634 -6.62 52.47 -23.46
N PHE A 635 -5.49 51.76 -23.51
CA PHE A 635 -4.53 51.68 -22.42
C PHE A 635 -3.31 52.56 -22.70
N ILE A 636 -2.93 53.37 -21.72
CA ILE A 636 -1.70 54.17 -21.75
C ILE A 636 -0.47 53.26 -21.69
N LYS A 637 -0.47 52.26 -20.81
CA LYS A 637 0.58 51.24 -20.71
C LYS A 637 0.18 49.99 -21.48
N LEU A 638 1.02 49.57 -22.41
CA LEU A 638 0.82 48.44 -23.30
C LEU A 638 1.95 47.44 -23.14
N LYS A 639 1.59 46.20 -22.82
CA LYS A 639 2.54 45.10 -22.81
C LYS A 639 2.48 44.32 -24.11
N ILE A 640 3.52 44.44 -24.92
CA ILE A 640 3.68 43.70 -26.18
C ILE A 640 4.62 42.53 -25.89
N ASN A 641 4.05 41.42 -25.43
CA ASN A 641 4.82 40.20 -25.30
C ASN A 641 5.25 39.72 -26.69
N THR A 642 6.50 39.30 -26.84
CA THR A 642 6.92 38.53 -28.01
C THR A 642 5.97 37.35 -28.19
N VAL A 643 5.54 37.08 -29.42
CA VAL A 643 4.84 35.84 -29.77
C VAL A 643 5.71 34.71 -29.25
N ASN A 644 5.18 34.00 -28.24
CA ASN A 644 5.92 32.92 -27.62
C ASN A 644 6.35 31.95 -28.72
N ALA A 645 7.57 31.39 -28.60
CA ALA A 645 7.80 30.08 -29.18
C ALA A 645 6.58 29.22 -28.76
N GLN A 646 5.99 28.52 -29.71
CA GLN A 646 5.06 27.45 -29.34
C GLN A 646 5.76 26.53 -28.33
N LYS A 647 5.01 25.65 -27.64
CA LYS A 647 5.61 24.50 -26.91
C LYS A 647 6.83 24.02 -27.71
N GLU A 648 7.97 23.76 -27.04
CA GLU A 648 9.22 23.38 -27.73
C GLU A 648 8.88 22.49 -28.93
N SER A 649 9.33 22.92 -30.10
CA SER A 649 9.13 22.14 -31.31
C SER A 649 9.75 20.75 -31.11
N GLU A 650 9.22 19.72 -31.74
CA GLU A 650 9.82 18.37 -31.67
C GLU A 650 11.34 18.34 -31.88
N PRO A 651 11.94 19.14 -32.80
CA PRO A 651 13.40 19.24 -32.89
C PRO A 651 14.08 19.86 -31.67
N GLU A 652 13.52 20.91 -31.06
CA GLU A 652 14.06 21.52 -29.82
C GLU A 652 14.00 20.53 -28.64
N LYS A 653 12.92 19.73 -28.54
CA LYS A 653 12.80 18.68 -27.53
C LYS A 653 13.86 17.60 -27.70
N GLN A 654 14.07 17.16 -28.94
CA GLN A 654 15.07 16.14 -29.25
C GLN A 654 16.47 16.65 -28.93
N GLU A 655 16.76 17.92 -29.21
CA GLU A 655 18.01 18.56 -28.83
C GLU A 655 18.18 18.63 -27.30
N THR A 656 17.13 19.02 -26.56
CA THR A 656 17.15 19.05 -25.10
C THR A 656 17.51 17.68 -24.52
N ARG A 657 16.92 16.59 -25.06
CA ARG A 657 17.23 15.20 -24.69
C ARG A 657 18.65 14.79 -25.06
N GLN A 658 19.11 15.07 -26.27
CA GLN A 658 20.48 14.76 -26.68
C GLN A 658 21.49 15.44 -25.76
N ARG A 659 21.25 16.69 -25.39
CA ARG A 659 22.10 17.40 -24.43
C ARG A 659 22.10 16.73 -23.04
N VAL A 660 20.98 16.15 -22.58
CA VAL A 660 20.97 15.37 -21.31
C VAL A 660 21.88 14.15 -21.45
N GLU A 661 21.80 13.42 -22.57
CA GLU A 661 22.66 12.27 -22.83
C GLU A 661 24.15 12.65 -22.88
N GLU A 662 24.49 13.79 -23.48
CA GLU A 662 25.86 14.33 -23.45
C GLU A 662 26.29 14.68 -22.00
N ASP A 663 25.40 15.28 -21.19
CA ASP A 663 25.65 15.62 -19.79
C ASP A 663 25.82 14.36 -18.90
N ARG A 664 25.25 13.21 -19.28
CA ARG A 664 25.40 11.92 -18.57
C ARG A 664 26.80 11.32 -18.74
N LYS A 665 27.44 11.49 -19.90
CA LYS A 665 28.76 10.90 -20.20
C LYS A 665 29.84 11.22 -19.16
N PRO A 666 30.13 12.49 -18.82
CA PRO A 666 31.15 12.82 -17.83
C PRO A 666 30.76 12.37 -16.42
N GLN A 667 29.47 12.27 -16.10
CA GLN A 667 29.02 11.75 -14.81
C GLN A 667 29.28 10.25 -14.66
N VAL A 668 29.05 9.49 -15.73
CA VAL A 668 29.37 8.06 -15.80
C VAL A 668 30.88 7.86 -15.67
N GLU A 669 31.69 8.63 -16.40
CA GLU A 669 33.16 8.58 -16.28
C GLU A 669 33.63 8.88 -14.85
N ALA A 670 33.12 9.96 -14.24
CA ALA A 670 33.46 10.33 -12.86
C ALA A 670 33.03 9.27 -11.83
N ALA A 671 31.90 8.60 -12.05
CA ALA A 671 31.47 7.46 -11.22
C ALA A 671 32.44 6.28 -11.35
N ILE A 672 32.76 5.86 -12.59
CA ILE A 672 33.71 4.78 -12.87
C ILE A 672 35.06 5.08 -12.20
N VAL A 673 35.62 6.28 -12.40
CA VAL A 673 36.92 6.67 -11.83
C VAL A 673 36.88 6.64 -10.30
N ARG A 674 35.83 7.14 -9.65
CA ARG A 674 35.71 7.10 -8.18
C ARG A 674 35.68 5.66 -7.64
N ILE A 675 34.90 4.78 -8.29
CA ILE A 675 34.80 3.36 -7.92
C ILE A 675 36.14 2.67 -8.11
N MET A 676 36.74 2.79 -9.29
CA MET A 676 38.00 2.12 -9.62
C MET A 676 39.18 2.65 -8.79
N LYS A 677 39.20 3.94 -8.44
CA LYS A 677 40.20 4.50 -7.52
C LYS A 677 40.11 3.87 -6.13
N SER A 678 38.89 3.57 -5.65
CA SER A 678 38.68 2.95 -4.34
C SER A 678 38.94 1.45 -4.35
N ARG A 679 38.50 0.73 -5.38
CA ARG A 679 38.59 -0.74 -5.48
C ARG A 679 39.91 -1.23 -6.04
N ARG A 680 40.63 -0.40 -6.80
CA ARG A 680 41.86 -0.68 -7.56
C ARG A 680 41.72 -1.72 -8.66
N VAL A 681 41.06 -2.85 -8.41
CA VAL A 681 40.78 -3.92 -9.37
C VAL A 681 39.32 -4.34 -9.23
N LEU A 682 38.58 -4.42 -10.33
CA LEU A 682 37.18 -4.86 -10.33
C LEU A 682 36.81 -5.47 -11.68
N ASP A 683 35.92 -6.47 -11.68
CA ASP A 683 35.41 -7.06 -12.92
C ASP A 683 34.30 -6.21 -13.55
N HIS A 684 34.05 -6.44 -14.84
CA HIS A 684 33.07 -5.71 -15.62
C HIS A 684 31.67 -5.66 -14.99
N ASN A 685 31.15 -6.80 -14.53
CA ASN A 685 29.78 -6.88 -14.05
C ASN A 685 29.63 -6.12 -12.73
N ASN A 686 30.63 -6.23 -11.85
CA ASN A 686 30.65 -5.46 -10.60
C ASN A 686 30.85 -3.96 -10.83
N ILE A 687 31.66 -3.53 -11.82
CA ILE A 687 31.73 -2.11 -12.20
C ILE A 687 30.36 -1.62 -12.66
N VAL A 688 29.69 -2.34 -13.57
CA VAL A 688 28.36 -1.97 -14.08
C VAL A 688 27.36 -1.88 -12.93
N ALA A 689 27.35 -2.84 -12.01
CA ALA A 689 26.47 -2.85 -10.86
C ALA A 689 26.74 -1.67 -9.89
N GLU A 690 27.99 -1.40 -9.53
CA GLU A 690 28.35 -0.29 -8.64
C GLU A 690 28.07 1.08 -9.27
N VAL A 691 28.37 1.26 -10.57
CA VAL A 691 28.07 2.49 -11.32
C VAL A 691 26.56 2.72 -11.39
N THR A 692 25.80 1.67 -11.70
CA THR A 692 24.33 1.74 -11.74
C THR A 692 23.77 2.14 -10.38
N LYS A 693 24.22 1.48 -9.30
CA LYS A 693 23.80 1.80 -7.92
C LYS A 693 24.17 3.23 -7.51
N GLN A 694 25.33 3.74 -7.94
CA GLN A 694 25.74 5.10 -7.60
C GLN A 694 24.95 6.17 -8.36
N LEU A 695 24.51 5.90 -9.59
CA LEU A 695 23.81 6.86 -10.44
C LEU A 695 22.27 6.76 -10.39
N GLN A 696 21.71 5.66 -9.85
CA GLN A 696 20.27 5.39 -9.81
C GLN A 696 19.42 6.50 -9.16
N SER A 697 20.01 7.30 -8.27
CA SER A 697 19.33 8.44 -7.66
C SER A 697 19.07 9.60 -8.63
N ARG A 698 19.70 9.59 -9.81
CA ARG A 698 19.55 10.62 -10.85
C ARG A 698 18.99 10.07 -12.16
N PHE A 699 19.55 8.96 -12.64
CA PHE A 699 19.11 8.29 -13.87
C PHE A 699 19.54 6.83 -13.87
N LEU A 700 18.91 6.02 -14.72
CA LEU A 700 19.31 4.63 -14.93
C LEU A 700 20.36 4.56 -16.07
N PRO A 701 21.66 4.36 -15.78
CA PRO A 701 22.67 4.33 -16.83
C PRO A 701 22.56 3.08 -17.70
N ASN A 702 22.60 3.27 -19.03
CA ASN A 702 22.61 2.15 -19.97
C ASN A 702 23.96 1.39 -19.88
N PRO A 703 23.97 0.06 -19.66
CA PRO A 703 25.20 -0.75 -19.60
C PRO A 703 26.11 -0.59 -20.83
N VAL A 704 25.53 -0.37 -22.02
CA VAL A 704 26.28 -0.13 -23.26
C VAL A 704 27.05 1.19 -23.19
N VAL A 705 26.46 2.22 -22.58
CA VAL A 705 27.11 3.52 -22.38
C VAL A 705 28.24 3.40 -21.37
N ILE A 706 28.02 2.68 -20.25
CA ILE A 706 29.06 2.39 -19.26
C ILE A 706 30.26 1.71 -19.94
N LYS A 707 30.02 0.67 -20.74
CA LYS A 707 31.09 -0.01 -21.50
C LYS A 707 31.85 0.96 -22.40
N LYS A 708 31.16 1.78 -23.20
CA LYS A 708 31.80 2.79 -24.07
C LYS A 708 32.64 3.78 -23.27
N ARG A 709 32.22 4.16 -22.05
CA ARG A 709 32.97 5.06 -21.17
C ARG A 709 34.19 4.37 -20.56
N ILE A 710 34.11 3.08 -20.23
CA ILE A 710 35.27 2.29 -19.78
C ILE A 710 36.34 2.26 -20.89
N GLU A 711 35.98 1.98 -22.15
CA GLU A 711 36.97 2.00 -23.25
C GLU A 711 37.62 3.38 -23.39
N SER A 712 36.84 4.46 -23.32
CA SER A 712 37.39 5.82 -23.36
C SER A 712 38.33 6.13 -22.20
N LEU A 713 38.07 5.59 -21.01
CA LEU A 713 38.96 5.72 -19.84
C LEU A 713 40.23 4.87 -19.97
N ILE A 714 40.19 3.76 -20.70
CA ILE A 714 41.37 2.96 -21.04
C ILE A 714 42.25 3.70 -22.05
N GLU A 715 41.65 4.26 -23.11
CA GLU A 715 42.35 5.08 -24.10
C GLU A 715 43.03 6.30 -23.47
N ARG A 716 42.47 6.82 -22.38
CA ARG A 716 43.00 7.95 -21.60
C ARG A 716 43.88 7.54 -20.42
N GLU A 717 44.28 6.26 -20.35
CA GLU A 717 45.19 5.71 -19.36
C GLU A 717 44.73 5.84 -17.89
N PHE A 718 43.42 5.98 -17.64
CA PHE A 718 42.87 5.91 -16.28
C PHE A 718 42.71 4.47 -15.80
N LEU A 719 42.45 3.55 -16.74
CA LEU A 719 42.20 2.13 -16.50
C LEU A 719 43.02 1.29 -17.48
N GLU A 720 43.36 0.07 -17.09
CA GLU A 720 43.83 -0.97 -18.01
C GLU A 720 43.02 -2.26 -17.85
N ARG A 721 43.03 -3.11 -18.87
CA ARG A 721 42.55 -4.49 -18.73
C ARG A 721 43.64 -5.34 -18.11
N ASP A 722 43.27 -6.25 -17.23
CA ASP A 722 44.20 -7.22 -16.67
C ASP A 722 44.83 -8.08 -17.78
N LYS A 723 46.11 -8.40 -17.60
CA LYS A 723 46.92 -9.14 -18.59
C LYS A 723 46.51 -10.61 -18.71
N VAL A 724 45.90 -11.18 -17.68
CA VAL A 724 45.51 -12.59 -17.58
C VAL A 724 44.01 -12.75 -17.79
N ASP A 725 43.18 -11.95 -17.12
CA ASP A 725 41.72 -12.00 -17.26
C ASP A 725 41.14 -10.70 -17.83
N ARG A 726 40.72 -10.74 -19.11
CA ARG A 726 40.12 -9.59 -19.80
C ARG A 726 38.80 -9.09 -19.19
N LYS A 727 38.20 -9.83 -18.24
CA LYS A 727 37.02 -9.38 -17.49
C LYS A 727 37.38 -8.42 -16.35
N LEU A 728 38.64 -8.39 -15.91
CA LEU A 728 39.14 -7.53 -14.86
C LEU A 728 39.71 -6.23 -15.43
N TYR A 729 39.41 -5.13 -14.74
CA TYR A 729 40.00 -3.82 -14.99
C TYR A 729 40.84 -3.41 -13.80
N ARG A 730 41.96 -2.72 -14.04
CA ARG A 730 42.86 -2.17 -13.03
C ARG A 730 42.92 -0.65 -13.16
N TYR A 731 42.95 0.05 -12.03
CA TYR A 731 43.12 1.51 -11.98
C TYR A 731 44.60 1.88 -12.03
N LEU A 732 44.97 2.79 -12.94
CA LEU A 732 46.37 3.11 -13.26
C LEU A 732 46.98 4.29 -12.49
N ALA A 733 46.16 5.09 -11.80
CA ALA A 733 46.61 6.35 -11.16
C ALA A 733 46.72 6.33 -9.62
#